data_AF-A0A0S8JDN7-F1
#
_entry.id   AF-A0A0S8JDN7-F1
#
_cell.length_a   1.000
_cell.length_b   1.000
_cell.length_c   1.000
_cell.angle_alpha   90.00
_cell.angle_beta   90.00
_cell.angle_gamma   90.00
#
_symmetry.space_group_name_H-M   'P 1'
#
loop_
_entity.id
_entity.type
_entity.pdbx_description
1 polymer ?
#
loop_
_entity_poly.entity_id
_entity_poly.type
_entity_poly.pdbx_seq_one_letter_code
_entity_poly.pdbx_strand_id
1 'polypeptide(L)'
;FGASYYDGGNVKISTNNGASWSIITPSGGYPDIIQPYNACIVGEPGYAAYQAYWNIATFDLSSYANQTAYIKWEFGSDYIMGYDGWFIDNVVVAQDYCFSMSPDSQSGVGVRSHAVHYLIHIQNCGRYDDTYLLMTSTTGENWPSGFANSAWTPISSIDLSAGAVDSFYLSVLPTGTAAYPDTCWTDAVVISQNGQQTQIVHTTTTTRMADTYDVGGGNNDFPNPVSAATTLQSVGVMAPTTFNVYTGTYNGQVEIPGTIIGMGASNPIIFQNAPGEHPIITSPSGQGFNLLGADYITIQGFEIANCYYNGIHNVLSGSDSSTNNSFISNYIHNVGSAGVLSGIRLVCGHNCRVSGNEIDGDYIGIFSSEGDHNLIDNNMVYNTQYYCIADNSSHHDEIIYNSCYISTIDEGSAFHSDWCTDSFVKNNIFYQAGTGYAYYFGWDFSGFQSDYNDIFAPSGFAGYYFGNLTTLANFQTATGLDANSISSDPQFVSTTDLHIDTLTSSPVDGAGTPIAEVNVDFDGDPRDPVTPDIGADEFESAATPESVDDLVITLSSSTDDSTDITLIWSPTLYAQQYHIYKSSDPYSGFTLIGSTPDTSYTDTNAAIGEPESYYYVTADNQSLDMGFIRRSAQIRQNDQILLPSANRSTSP
;
A
#
# COMPACT_ATOMS: atom_id res chain seq x y z
N PHE A 1 74.76 -39.83 35.38
CA PHE A 1 75.76 -38.79 35.05
C PHE A 1 75.09 -37.86 34.06
N GLY A 2 74.68 -36.68 34.52
CA GLY A 2 74.01 -35.69 33.66
C GLY A 2 74.95 -35.27 32.54
N ALA A 3 74.41 -35.03 31.35
CA ALA A 3 75.19 -34.62 30.20
C ALA A 3 75.97 -33.33 30.53
N SER A 4 77.28 -33.35 30.27
CA SER A 4 78.13 -32.16 30.41
C SER A 4 78.04 -31.35 29.11
N TYR A 5 77.54 -30.12 29.20
CA TYR A 5 77.40 -29.22 28.07
C TYR A 5 78.47 -28.13 28.13
N TYR A 6 79.52 -28.26 27.31
CA TYR A 6 80.66 -27.33 27.28
C TYR A 6 80.44 -26.13 26.37
N ASP A 7 79.63 -26.29 25.32
CA ASP A 7 79.27 -25.25 24.35
C ASP A 7 77.79 -24.88 24.52
N GLY A 8 77.47 -23.60 24.37
CA GLY A 8 76.09 -23.15 24.41
C GLY A 8 75.94 -21.65 24.23
N GLY A 9 74.69 -21.20 24.22
CA GLY A 9 74.34 -19.80 24.02
C GLY A 9 73.26 -19.31 24.97
N ASN A 10 73.38 -18.07 25.43
CA ASN A 10 72.33 -17.38 26.15
C ASN A 10 72.11 -15.96 25.61
N VAL A 11 71.10 -15.28 26.14
CA VAL A 11 70.73 -13.93 25.73
C VAL A 11 70.92 -13.01 26.93
N LYS A 12 71.55 -11.86 26.69
CA LYS A 12 71.80 -10.83 27.68
C LYS A 12 71.21 -9.50 27.25
N ILE A 13 70.89 -8.68 28.24
CA ILE A 13 70.32 -7.35 28.06
C ILE A 13 71.12 -6.30 28.82
N SER A 14 71.21 -5.11 28.22
CA SER A 14 71.86 -3.93 28.79
C SER A 14 70.98 -2.68 28.60
N THR A 15 70.82 -1.89 29.66
CA THR A 15 70.10 -0.60 29.63
C THR A 15 71.03 0.61 29.75
N ASN A 16 72.35 0.39 29.77
CA ASN A 16 73.37 1.43 29.94
C ASN A 16 74.35 1.47 28.76
N ASN A 17 73.81 1.40 27.54
CA ASN A 17 74.57 1.49 26.29
C ASN A 17 75.69 0.43 26.17
N GLY A 18 75.44 -0.78 26.68
CA GLY A 18 76.36 -1.92 26.61
C GLY A 18 77.46 -1.93 27.67
N ALA A 19 77.47 -1.01 28.64
CA ALA A 19 78.52 -0.95 29.67
C ALA A 19 78.44 -2.12 30.68
N SER A 20 77.23 -2.63 30.97
CA SER A 20 77.03 -3.86 31.75
C SER A 20 75.89 -4.70 31.17
N TRP A 21 75.99 -6.01 31.34
CA TRP A 21 75.06 -6.99 30.79
C TRP A 21 74.53 -7.91 31.88
N SER A 22 73.24 -8.23 31.81
CA SER A 22 72.59 -9.23 32.67
C SER A 22 71.91 -10.28 31.80
N ILE A 23 71.84 -11.53 32.25
CA ILE A 23 71.15 -12.60 31.52
C ILE A 23 69.65 -12.33 31.59
N ILE A 24 68.97 -12.38 30.45
CA ILE A 24 67.51 -12.34 30.39
C ILE A 24 67.00 -13.78 30.22
N THR A 25 66.03 -14.17 31.04
CA THR A 25 65.52 -15.55 31.05
C THR A 25 64.35 -15.67 30.07
N PRO A 26 64.35 -16.66 29.15
CA PRO A 26 63.22 -16.88 28.26
C PRO A 26 62.02 -17.44 29.05
N SER A 27 60.81 -17.26 28.50
CA SER A 27 59.60 -17.94 28.98
C SER A 27 59.83 -19.46 28.94
N GLY A 28 59.62 -20.13 30.08
CA GLY A 28 59.95 -21.56 30.25
C GLY A 28 61.37 -21.83 30.77
N GLY A 29 62.22 -20.82 30.87
CA GLY A 29 63.59 -20.94 31.38
C GLY A 29 64.58 -21.51 30.36
N TYR A 30 65.86 -21.45 30.69
CA TYR A 30 66.89 -22.16 29.93
C TYR A 30 66.90 -23.65 30.29
N PRO A 31 67.12 -24.54 29.32
CA PRO A 31 67.11 -25.98 29.57
C PRO A 31 68.35 -26.46 30.34
N ASP A 32 69.49 -25.77 30.20
CA ASP A 32 70.79 -26.26 30.64
C ASP A 32 71.61 -25.22 31.41
N ILE A 33 72.65 -25.71 32.08
CA ILE A 33 73.71 -24.91 32.71
C ILE A 33 75.02 -25.25 32.01
N ILE A 34 75.70 -24.22 31.49
CA ILE A 34 76.95 -24.39 30.74
C ILE A 34 78.08 -24.75 31.70
N GLN A 35 78.77 -25.84 31.39
CA GLN A 35 79.77 -26.44 32.26
C GLN A 35 81.09 -25.65 32.27
N PRO A 36 81.98 -25.92 33.24
CA PRO A 36 83.36 -25.41 33.23
C PRO A 36 84.09 -25.75 31.92
N TYR A 37 85.10 -24.96 31.55
CA TYR A 37 85.91 -25.00 30.32
C TYR A 37 85.36 -24.23 29.10
N ASN A 38 84.15 -23.68 29.19
CA ASN A 38 83.67 -22.63 28.27
C ASN A 38 84.47 -21.32 28.48
N ALA A 39 84.77 -20.56 27.44
CA ALA A 39 85.55 -19.32 27.60
C ALA A 39 84.73 -18.10 28.09
N CYS A 40 83.41 -18.10 27.88
CA CYS A 40 82.61 -16.86 27.91
C CYS A 40 81.38 -16.89 28.82
N ILE A 41 80.75 -18.06 29.03
CA ILE A 41 79.46 -18.18 29.76
C ILE A 41 79.45 -19.32 30.79
N VAL A 42 80.61 -19.63 31.39
CA VAL A 42 80.75 -20.72 32.38
C VAL A 42 79.78 -20.56 33.55
N GLY A 43 79.03 -21.62 33.85
CA GLY A 43 78.09 -21.67 34.97
C GLY A 43 76.82 -20.86 34.74
N GLU A 44 76.69 -20.20 33.59
CA GLU A 44 75.47 -19.48 33.22
C GLU A 44 74.42 -20.44 32.65
N PRO A 45 73.12 -20.17 32.85
CA PRO A 45 72.07 -20.89 32.15
C PRO A 45 72.10 -20.56 30.65
N GLY A 46 71.81 -21.54 29.79
CA GLY A 46 71.84 -21.39 28.34
C GLY A 46 71.18 -22.54 27.57
N TYR A 47 71.07 -22.37 26.26
CA TYR A 47 70.75 -23.46 25.33
C TYR A 47 72.03 -24.21 25.00
N ALA A 48 72.01 -25.53 25.16
CA ALA A 48 73.09 -26.40 24.79
C ALA A 48 72.57 -27.71 24.19
N ALA A 49 73.49 -28.67 23.99
CA ALA A 49 73.24 -29.93 23.29
C ALA A 49 72.90 -29.78 21.80
N TYR A 50 72.93 -30.90 21.10
CA TYR A 50 72.47 -30.96 19.72
C TYR A 50 70.94 -31.03 19.66
N GLN A 51 70.31 -30.08 18.98
CA GLN A 51 68.88 -30.06 18.69
C GLN A 51 68.68 -29.97 17.18
N ALA A 52 68.08 -30.99 16.58
CA ALA A 52 67.85 -31.07 15.13
C ALA A 52 66.61 -30.30 14.64
N TYR A 53 66.06 -29.40 15.46
CA TYR A 53 64.83 -28.67 15.20
C TYR A 53 64.92 -27.25 15.78
N TRP A 54 64.20 -26.31 15.17
CA TRP A 54 64.07 -24.93 15.65
C TRP A 54 63.19 -24.86 16.89
N ASN A 55 63.65 -24.15 17.93
CA ASN A 55 62.87 -23.86 19.13
C ASN A 55 62.59 -22.36 19.24
N ILE A 56 61.35 -22.01 19.56
CA ILE A 56 60.98 -20.63 19.89
C ILE A 56 61.50 -20.29 21.28
N ALA A 57 62.17 -19.13 21.40
CA ALA A 57 62.58 -18.53 22.66
C ALA A 57 61.94 -17.14 22.77
N THR A 58 61.04 -16.96 23.74
CA THR A 58 60.35 -15.69 23.97
C THR A 58 60.89 -15.02 25.23
N PHE A 59 61.26 -13.75 25.15
CA PHE A 59 61.79 -12.99 26.28
C PHE A 59 60.84 -11.85 26.62
N ASP A 60 60.43 -11.73 27.89
CA ASP A 60 59.62 -10.61 28.34
C ASP A 60 60.49 -9.36 28.53
N LEU A 61 60.24 -8.33 27.71
CA LEU A 61 60.94 -7.06 27.75
C LEU A 61 60.18 -5.97 28.53
N SER A 62 59.04 -6.29 29.14
CA SER A 62 58.16 -5.34 29.85
C SER A 62 58.89 -4.48 30.88
N SER A 63 59.81 -5.08 31.64
CA SER A 63 60.60 -4.40 32.68
C SER A 63 61.58 -3.35 32.14
N TYR A 64 61.79 -3.33 30.82
CA TYR A 64 62.70 -2.42 30.12
C TYR A 64 61.95 -1.38 29.28
N ALA A 65 60.62 -1.30 29.44
CA ALA A 65 59.79 -0.29 28.77
C ALA A 65 60.35 1.13 29.02
N ASN A 66 60.24 1.99 28.00
CA ASN A 66 60.72 3.38 28.01
C ASN A 66 62.24 3.57 28.22
N GLN A 67 63.04 2.50 28.08
CA GLN A 67 64.50 2.55 28.11
C GLN A 67 65.07 2.07 26.79
N THR A 68 66.27 2.54 26.42
CA THR A 68 67.03 1.94 25.32
C THR A 68 67.68 0.65 25.81
N ALA A 69 67.16 -0.50 25.37
CA ALA A 69 67.73 -1.81 25.67
C ALA A 69 68.57 -2.34 24.51
N TYR A 70 69.76 -2.85 24.83
CA TYR A 70 70.62 -3.58 23.90
C TYR A 70 70.47 -5.08 24.19
N ILE A 71 70.27 -5.88 23.15
CA ILE A 71 70.17 -7.34 23.23
C ILE A 71 71.46 -7.95 22.66
N LYS A 72 72.03 -8.91 23.38
CA LYS A 72 73.22 -9.65 22.97
C LYS A 72 72.94 -11.15 23.03
N TRP A 73 73.13 -11.83 21.91
CA TRP A 73 73.28 -13.27 21.87
C TRP A 73 74.74 -13.59 22.16
N GLU A 74 74.99 -14.30 23.26
CA GLU A 74 76.34 -14.65 23.69
C GLU A 74 76.50 -16.17 23.61
N PHE A 75 77.36 -16.60 22.67
CA PHE A 75 77.76 -17.98 22.50
C PHE A 75 79.16 -18.17 23.08
N GLY A 76 79.35 -19.27 23.81
CA GLY A 76 80.67 -19.70 24.24
C GLY A 76 80.90 -21.14 23.81
N SER A 77 82.15 -21.45 23.46
CA SER A 77 82.62 -22.82 23.26
C SER A 77 83.86 -23.11 24.11
N ASP A 78 84.21 -24.38 24.23
CA ASP A 78 85.54 -24.79 24.65
C ASP A 78 86.53 -24.81 23.45
N TYR A 79 87.72 -25.39 23.67
CA TYR A 79 88.79 -25.47 22.67
C TYR A 79 88.88 -26.84 21.98
N ILE A 80 87.90 -27.73 22.17
CA ILE A 80 87.94 -29.15 21.75
C ILE A 80 86.71 -29.49 20.90
N MET A 81 86.94 -29.89 19.64
CA MET A 81 85.92 -30.34 18.67
C MET A 81 84.85 -29.30 18.31
N GLY A 82 84.94 -28.74 17.10
CA GLY A 82 83.94 -27.79 16.59
C GLY A 82 82.74 -28.49 15.95
N TYR A 83 81.54 -28.03 16.32
CA TYR A 83 80.29 -28.33 15.64
C TYR A 83 79.73 -27.07 14.96
N ASP A 84 78.60 -27.21 14.28
CA ASP A 84 77.97 -26.14 13.49
C ASP A 84 77.54 -24.92 14.32
N GLY A 85 77.39 -25.06 15.65
CA GLY A 85 77.18 -23.97 16.58
C GLY A 85 75.70 -23.66 16.88
N TRP A 86 75.41 -22.40 17.19
CA TRP A 86 74.08 -21.93 17.57
C TRP A 86 73.46 -21.07 16.46
N PHE A 87 72.32 -21.51 15.94
CA PHE A 87 71.59 -20.84 14.87
C PHE A 87 70.44 -20.03 15.46
N ILE A 88 70.28 -18.80 14.99
CA ILE A 88 69.23 -17.85 15.38
C ILE A 88 68.61 -17.32 14.11
N ASP A 89 67.28 -17.37 14.02
CA ASP A 89 66.53 -16.86 12.88
C ASP A 89 65.17 -16.33 13.34
N ASN A 90 64.50 -15.56 12.48
CA ASN A 90 63.18 -14.96 12.73
C ASN A 90 63.10 -14.13 14.01
N VAL A 91 64.14 -13.31 14.28
CA VAL A 91 64.15 -12.40 15.42
C VAL A 91 63.14 -11.28 15.22
N VAL A 92 62.15 -11.22 16.11
CA VAL A 92 61.11 -10.17 16.14
C VAL A 92 61.09 -9.52 17.52
N VAL A 93 61.06 -8.19 17.53
CA VAL A 93 60.75 -7.39 18.73
C VAL A 93 59.37 -6.80 18.51
N ALA A 94 58.39 -7.24 19.30
CA ALA A 94 57.00 -6.79 19.19
C ALA A 94 56.42 -6.44 20.56
N GLN A 95 55.48 -5.49 20.58
CA GLN A 95 54.60 -5.27 21.72
C GLN A 95 53.38 -6.20 21.57
N ASP A 96 52.97 -6.88 22.64
CA ASP A 96 51.88 -7.88 22.64
C ASP A 96 50.49 -7.20 22.70
N TYR A 97 50.23 -6.30 21.74
CA TYR A 97 48.90 -5.76 21.49
C TYR A 97 48.23 -6.66 20.45
N CYS A 98 47.16 -7.33 20.85
CA CYS A 98 46.27 -7.98 19.91
C CYS A 98 44.82 -7.74 20.30
N PHE A 99 43.95 -7.65 19.30
CA PHE A 99 42.52 -7.64 19.47
C PHE A 99 41.86 -8.50 18.40
N SER A 100 40.63 -8.92 18.69
CA SER A 100 39.74 -9.56 17.73
C SER A 100 38.39 -8.86 17.71
N MET A 101 37.79 -8.80 16.53
CA MET A 101 36.41 -8.40 16.32
C MET A 101 35.59 -9.55 15.79
N SER A 102 34.31 -9.57 16.17
CA SER A 102 33.33 -10.48 15.62
C SER A 102 31.93 -9.86 15.57
N PRO A 103 31.12 -10.22 14.55
CA PRO A 103 31.51 -10.97 13.35
C PRO A 103 32.43 -10.13 12.42
N ASP A 104 33.12 -10.79 11.49
CA ASP A 104 33.98 -10.16 10.47
C ASP A 104 33.20 -9.63 9.26
N SER A 105 31.96 -10.07 9.11
CA SER A 105 31.00 -9.56 8.13
C SER A 105 29.56 -9.59 8.64
N GLN A 106 28.75 -8.61 8.25
CA GLN A 106 27.30 -8.57 8.51
C GLN A 106 26.56 -8.04 7.29
N SER A 107 25.36 -8.55 7.05
CA SER A 107 24.41 -7.93 6.14
C SER A 107 23.15 -7.55 6.88
N GLY A 108 22.56 -6.42 6.49
CA GLY A 108 21.36 -5.88 7.09
C GLY A 108 20.43 -5.35 6.02
N VAL A 109 19.16 -5.25 6.39
CA VAL A 109 18.13 -4.67 5.54
C VAL A 109 17.58 -3.44 6.24
N GLY A 110 17.49 -2.32 5.52
CA GLY A 110 17.04 -1.04 6.06
C GLY A 110 15.96 -0.34 5.27
N VAL A 111 15.50 0.77 5.81
CA VAL A 111 14.60 1.74 5.15
C VAL A 111 15.40 3.01 4.85
N ARG A 112 15.05 3.74 3.79
CA ARG A 112 15.59 5.08 3.55
C ARG A 112 15.39 5.96 4.80
N SER A 113 16.38 6.81 5.08
CA SER A 113 16.39 7.75 6.21
C SER A 113 16.39 7.13 7.62
N HIS A 114 16.50 5.80 7.75
CA HIS A 114 16.60 5.11 9.03
C HIS A 114 17.92 4.39 9.16
N ALA A 115 18.63 4.62 10.26
CA ALA A 115 19.92 3.96 10.47
C ALA A 115 19.73 2.44 10.68
N VAL A 116 20.57 1.65 9.99
CA VAL A 116 20.75 0.22 10.24
C VAL A 116 21.93 0.05 11.19
N HIS A 117 21.75 -0.71 12.25
CA HIS A 117 22.74 -0.85 13.32
C HIS A 117 23.32 -2.26 13.35
N TYR A 118 24.64 -2.35 13.19
CA TYR A 118 25.40 -3.59 13.24
C TYR A 118 26.14 -3.69 14.57
N LEU A 119 25.79 -4.70 15.38
CA LEU A 119 26.46 -4.94 16.66
C LEU A 119 27.80 -5.63 16.41
N ILE A 120 28.89 -5.02 16.86
CA ILE A 120 30.25 -5.53 16.72
C ILE A 120 30.82 -5.76 18.12
N HIS A 121 31.31 -6.98 18.36
CA HIS A 121 32.04 -7.32 19.57
C HIS A 121 33.53 -7.11 19.34
N ILE A 122 34.21 -6.55 20.34
CA ILE A 122 35.65 -6.35 20.37
C ILE A 122 36.23 -6.98 21.63
N GLN A 123 37.33 -7.70 21.48
CA GLN A 123 38.08 -8.28 22.60
C GLN A 123 39.53 -7.80 22.55
N ASN A 124 40.03 -7.28 23.67
CA ASN A 124 41.46 -7.07 23.87
C ASN A 124 42.10 -8.43 24.22
N CYS A 125 42.79 -9.03 23.25
CA CYS A 125 43.51 -10.29 23.43
C CYS A 125 44.96 -10.06 23.90
N GLY A 126 45.41 -8.80 23.96
CA GLY A 126 46.76 -8.39 24.35
C GLY A 126 46.97 -8.43 25.86
N ARG A 127 48.22 -8.22 26.27
CA ARG A 127 48.62 -8.25 27.70
C ARG A 127 48.43 -6.93 28.44
N TYR A 128 48.10 -5.86 27.72
CA TYR A 128 48.00 -4.51 28.26
C TYR A 128 46.67 -3.89 27.90
N ASP A 129 46.22 -2.95 28.73
CA ASP A 129 45.09 -2.07 28.42
C ASP A 129 45.40 -1.28 27.14
N ASP A 130 44.39 -1.08 26.30
CA ASP A 130 44.54 -0.41 25.01
C ASP A 130 43.30 0.42 24.67
N THR A 131 43.49 1.38 23.78
CA THR A 131 42.42 2.21 23.21
C THR A 131 42.27 1.86 21.73
N TYR A 132 41.07 1.48 21.32
CA TYR A 132 40.75 1.11 19.95
C TYR A 132 40.05 2.26 19.26
N LEU A 133 40.69 2.85 18.24
CA LEU A 133 40.09 3.91 17.42
C LEU A 133 39.12 3.30 16.42
N LEU A 134 37.92 3.88 16.33
CA LEU A 134 36.87 3.45 15.40
C LEU A 134 36.81 4.41 14.22
N MET A 135 36.92 3.87 13.01
CA MET A 135 36.88 4.65 11.77
C MET A 135 36.04 3.92 10.73
N THR A 136 35.44 4.65 9.81
CA THR A 136 34.79 4.08 8.63
C THR A 136 35.75 4.13 7.45
N SER A 137 35.72 3.13 6.56
CA SER A 137 36.48 3.20 5.30
C SER A 137 36.08 4.43 4.47
N THR A 138 37.04 4.98 3.74
CA THR A 138 36.82 6.08 2.77
C THR A 138 36.83 5.60 1.31
N THR A 139 36.97 4.29 1.07
CA THR A 139 37.00 3.72 -0.28
C THR A 139 35.69 2.98 -0.57
N GLY A 140 34.85 3.49 -1.48
CA GLY A 140 33.60 2.82 -1.89
C GLY A 140 32.38 3.74 -1.97
N GLU A 141 31.23 3.15 -2.32
CA GLU A 141 29.90 3.74 -2.17
C GLU A 141 29.50 3.63 -0.70
N ASN A 142 29.81 4.65 0.10
CA ASN A 142 29.59 4.63 1.55
C ASN A 142 28.49 5.64 1.93
N TRP A 143 27.45 5.15 2.60
CA TRP A 143 26.45 5.98 3.24
C TRP A 143 27.00 6.61 4.52
N PRO A 144 26.44 7.75 4.97
CA PRO A 144 26.78 8.33 6.27
C PRO A 144 26.69 7.27 7.36
N SER A 145 27.75 7.16 8.14
CA SER A 145 27.88 6.13 9.14
C SER A 145 28.60 6.67 10.37
N GLY A 146 28.35 6.04 11.52
CA GLY A 146 28.92 6.45 12.79
C GLY A 146 28.86 5.34 13.82
N PHE A 147 29.63 5.48 14.89
CA PHE A 147 29.71 4.48 15.95
C PHE A 147 28.99 4.95 17.21
N ALA A 148 28.30 4.04 17.89
CA ALA A 148 27.65 4.30 19.16
C ALA A 148 27.90 3.16 20.17
N ASN A 149 27.95 3.48 21.45
CA ASN A 149 27.97 2.46 22.52
C ASN A 149 26.56 1.88 22.78
N SER A 150 26.46 0.97 23.74
CA SER A 150 25.19 0.35 24.16
C SER A 150 24.15 1.33 24.74
N ALA A 151 24.58 2.54 25.12
CA ALA A 151 23.71 3.62 25.56
C ALA A 151 23.38 4.62 24.43
N TRP A 152 23.62 4.25 23.17
CA TRP A 152 23.40 5.10 21.99
C TRP A 152 24.15 6.43 22.00
N THR A 153 25.24 6.50 22.75
CA THR A 153 26.12 7.68 22.77
C THR A 153 27.14 7.55 21.64
N PRO A 154 27.32 8.57 20.78
CA PRO A 154 28.34 8.56 19.75
C PRO A 154 29.74 8.36 20.34
N ILE A 155 30.53 7.48 19.74
CA ILE A 155 31.90 7.18 20.16
C ILE A 155 32.84 7.21 18.96
N SER A 156 34.11 7.52 19.20
CA SER A 156 35.21 7.41 18.22
C SER A 156 36.31 6.45 18.66
N SER A 157 36.19 5.92 19.88
CA SER A 157 37.14 4.97 20.46
C SER A 157 36.53 4.18 21.59
N ILE A 158 37.17 3.06 21.95
CA ILE A 158 36.82 2.20 23.09
C ILE A 158 38.09 1.89 23.87
N ASP A 159 38.06 2.06 25.19
CA ASP A 159 39.14 1.69 26.09
C ASP A 159 38.85 0.32 26.70
N LEU A 160 39.74 -0.66 26.53
CA LEU A 160 39.57 -2.00 27.12
C LEU A 160 40.81 -2.43 27.89
N SER A 161 40.57 -2.94 29.10
CA SER A 161 41.60 -3.62 29.85
C SER A 161 42.05 -4.92 29.17
N ALA A 162 43.27 -5.37 29.48
CA ALA A 162 43.79 -6.64 29.00
C ALA A 162 42.80 -7.80 29.25
N GLY A 163 42.45 -8.55 28.21
CA GLY A 163 41.50 -9.67 28.28
C GLY A 163 40.02 -9.30 28.30
N ALA A 164 39.66 -8.01 28.33
CA ALA A 164 38.28 -7.56 28.39
C ALA A 164 37.58 -7.63 27.02
N VAL A 165 36.26 -7.74 27.06
CA VAL A 165 35.35 -7.74 25.90
C VAL A 165 34.35 -6.61 26.06
N ASP A 166 34.06 -5.90 24.98
CA ASP A 166 32.98 -4.91 24.92
C ASP A 166 32.29 -4.96 23.55
N SER A 167 31.29 -4.12 23.33
CA SER A 167 30.54 -4.05 22.08
C SER A 167 30.13 -2.63 21.72
N PHE A 168 30.06 -2.39 20.42
CA PHE A 168 29.59 -1.13 19.86
C PHE A 168 28.71 -1.38 18.64
N TYR A 169 27.99 -0.35 18.24
CA TYR A 169 27.15 -0.35 17.05
C TYR A 169 27.82 0.48 15.96
N LEU A 170 27.99 -0.11 14.78
CA LEU A 170 28.16 0.64 13.54
C LEU A 170 26.77 0.97 13.00
N SER A 171 26.46 2.26 12.91
CA SER A 171 25.19 2.77 12.38
C SER A 171 25.41 3.25 10.96
N VAL A 172 24.61 2.77 10.01
CA VAL A 172 24.68 3.12 8.59
C VAL A 172 23.36 3.75 8.20
N LEU A 173 23.36 4.98 7.70
CA LEU A 173 22.15 5.73 7.34
C LEU A 173 21.93 5.72 5.83
N PRO A 174 20.95 4.96 5.31
CA PRO A 174 20.60 5.00 3.90
C PRO A 174 20.06 6.38 3.50
N THR A 175 20.83 7.13 2.71
CA THR A 175 20.50 8.52 2.32
C THR A 175 19.70 8.64 1.02
N GLY A 176 19.55 7.56 0.27
CA GLY A 176 18.61 7.50 -0.84
C GLY A 176 18.98 8.31 -2.09
N THR A 177 20.27 8.50 -2.40
CA THR A 177 20.70 9.34 -3.53
C THR A 177 20.84 8.61 -4.87
N ALA A 178 20.59 7.30 -4.95
CA ALA A 178 20.70 6.53 -6.19
C ALA A 178 19.39 5.82 -6.57
N ALA A 179 19.29 5.49 -7.87
CA ALA A 179 18.18 4.74 -8.44
C ALA A 179 18.21 3.31 -7.91
N TYR A 180 17.06 2.82 -7.44
CA TYR A 180 16.90 1.51 -6.81
C TYR A 180 17.41 0.33 -7.67
N PRO A 181 17.85 -0.80 -7.05
CA PRO A 181 18.11 -1.02 -5.62
C PRO A 181 19.27 -0.20 -5.07
N ASP A 182 19.04 0.43 -3.92
CA ASP A 182 20.08 1.12 -3.15
C ASP A 182 20.74 0.10 -2.21
N THR A 183 21.86 -0.47 -2.65
CA THR A 183 22.76 -1.28 -1.80
C THR A 183 24.03 -0.49 -1.55
N CYS A 184 24.43 -0.39 -0.30
CA CYS A 184 25.66 0.26 0.11
C CYS A 184 26.42 -0.67 1.04
N TRP A 185 27.74 -0.56 1.01
CA TRP A 185 28.61 -1.26 1.93
C TRP A 185 29.41 -0.23 2.72
N THR A 186 29.74 -0.56 3.96
CA THR A 186 30.67 0.22 4.75
C THR A 186 31.49 -0.72 5.62
N ASP A 187 32.75 -0.34 5.81
CA ASP A 187 33.69 -1.09 6.62
C ASP A 187 33.90 -0.37 7.94
N ALA A 188 33.67 -1.06 9.06
CA ALA A 188 34.20 -0.63 10.35
C ALA A 188 35.68 -1.00 10.41
N VAL A 189 36.53 0.01 10.40
CA VAL A 189 37.98 -0.10 10.54
C VAL A 189 38.33 0.21 11.98
N VAL A 190 38.88 -0.78 12.68
CA VAL A 190 39.37 -0.60 14.05
C VAL A 190 40.88 -0.67 14.07
N ILE A 191 41.50 0.31 14.71
CA ILE A 191 42.96 0.46 14.78
C ILE A 191 43.35 0.57 16.25
N SER A 192 44.32 -0.22 16.70
CA SER A 192 44.91 -0.04 18.03
C SER A 192 45.60 1.33 18.14
N GLN A 193 45.62 1.95 19.33
CA GLN A 193 46.10 3.34 19.53
C GLN A 193 47.52 3.59 18.98
N ASN A 194 48.35 2.53 18.93
CA ASN A 194 49.73 2.57 18.46
C ASN A 194 49.90 2.16 16.97
N GLY A 195 48.80 1.96 16.24
CA GLY A 195 48.77 1.62 14.82
C GLY A 195 49.36 0.25 14.47
N GLN A 196 49.47 -0.66 15.45
CA GLN A 196 50.17 -1.94 15.31
C GLN A 196 49.30 -3.05 14.74
N GLN A 197 47.97 -2.96 14.90
CA GLN A 197 47.01 -3.90 14.33
C GLN A 197 45.79 -3.14 13.80
N THR A 198 45.33 -3.55 12.61
CA THR A 198 44.08 -3.10 12.00
C THR A 198 43.23 -4.31 11.69
N GLN A 199 41.94 -4.27 12.04
CA GLN A 199 40.96 -5.26 11.59
C GLN A 199 39.76 -4.52 10.98
N ILE A 200 39.13 -5.16 9.99
CA ILE A 200 38.00 -4.63 9.25
C ILE A 200 36.81 -5.55 9.48
N VAL A 201 35.64 -4.97 9.76
CA VAL A 201 34.34 -5.66 9.68
C VAL A 201 33.59 -5.11 8.48
N HIS A 202 33.26 -5.98 7.53
CA HIS A 202 32.51 -5.60 6.34
C HIS A 202 31.01 -5.61 6.62
N THR A 203 30.31 -4.50 6.35
CA THR A 203 28.85 -4.46 6.47
C THR A 203 28.21 -4.11 5.14
N THR A 204 27.15 -4.84 4.77
CA THR A 204 26.36 -4.57 3.56
C THR A 204 24.93 -4.26 3.95
N THR A 205 24.43 -3.10 3.56
CA THR A 205 23.04 -2.69 3.79
C THR A 205 22.29 -2.63 2.48
N THR A 206 21.20 -3.39 2.36
CA THR A 206 20.24 -3.29 1.25
C THR A 206 18.97 -2.60 1.73
N THR A 207 18.45 -1.66 0.96
CA THR A 207 17.15 -1.03 1.28
C THR A 207 16.00 -1.79 0.65
N ARG A 208 14.87 -1.85 1.37
CA ARG A 208 13.57 -2.29 0.83
C ARG A 208 12.57 -1.16 0.90
N MET A 209 11.46 -1.34 0.19
CA MET A 209 10.33 -0.42 0.28
C MET A 209 9.57 -0.62 1.59
N ALA A 210 9.14 0.48 2.20
CA ALA A 210 8.50 0.44 3.51
C ALA A 210 7.66 1.70 3.80
N ASP A 211 7.30 2.45 2.76
CA ASP A 211 6.68 3.77 2.89
C ASP A 211 5.75 4.05 1.71
N THR A 212 5.21 5.26 1.67
CA THR A 212 4.50 5.83 0.54
C THR A 212 5.46 6.44 -0.47
N TYR A 213 5.24 6.16 -1.75
CA TYR A 213 6.01 6.67 -2.88
C TYR A 213 5.11 7.38 -3.87
N ASP A 214 5.53 8.55 -4.33
CA ASP A 214 4.82 9.31 -5.35
C ASP A 214 5.28 8.89 -6.75
N VAL A 215 4.32 8.62 -7.64
CA VAL A 215 4.59 8.12 -8.99
C VAL A 215 4.05 9.11 -10.04
N GLY A 216 4.94 9.61 -10.89
CA GLY A 216 4.58 10.49 -12.01
C GLY A 216 4.09 11.89 -11.61
N GLY A 217 4.27 12.27 -10.34
CA GLY A 217 3.89 13.55 -9.73
C GLY A 217 4.44 13.63 -8.30
N GLY A 218 4.05 14.64 -7.52
CA GLY A 218 4.51 14.80 -6.12
C GLY A 218 6.04 14.86 -5.96
N ASN A 219 6.60 14.07 -5.04
CA ASN A 219 8.05 13.86 -4.89
C ASN A 219 8.68 13.14 -6.09
N ASN A 220 7.84 12.48 -6.91
CA ASN A 220 8.20 11.77 -8.12
C ASN A 220 9.32 10.74 -7.88
N ASP A 221 9.14 9.93 -6.84
CA ASP A 221 10.02 8.81 -6.48
C ASP A 221 10.19 7.83 -7.65
N PHE A 222 9.13 7.67 -8.46
CA PHE A 222 9.15 6.92 -9.70
C PHE A 222 8.51 7.71 -10.85
N PRO A 223 9.07 7.64 -12.07
CA PRO A 223 8.48 8.33 -13.21
C PRO A 223 7.16 7.72 -13.71
N ASN A 224 6.89 6.43 -13.44
CA ASN A 224 5.66 5.75 -13.83
C ASN A 224 5.43 4.43 -13.05
N PRO A 225 4.21 3.88 -13.04
CA PRO A 225 3.87 2.66 -12.29
C PRO A 225 4.68 1.42 -12.72
N VAL A 226 5.05 1.30 -14.00
CA VAL A 226 5.87 0.17 -14.49
C VAL A 226 7.26 0.18 -13.86
N SER A 227 7.89 1.36 -13.75
CA SER A 227 9.20 1.51 -13.10
C SER A 227 9.13 1.30 -11.59
N ALA A 228 8.02 1.69 -10.96
CA ALA A 228 7.76 1.42 -9.55
C ALA A 228 7.64 -0.10 -9.29
N ALA A 229 6.84 -0.80 -10.10
CA ALA A 229 6.68 -2.25 -10.01
C ALA A 229 7.97 -3.01 -10.33
N THR A 230 8.73 -2.59 -11.35
CA THR A 230 10.07 -3.17 -11.65
C THR A 230 11.00 -3.05 -10.46
N THR A 231 10.96 -1.90 -9.78
CA THR A 231 11.77 -1.66 -8.60
C THR A 231 11.33 -2.53 -7.43
N LEU A 232 10.02 -2.58 -7.17
CA LEU A 232 9.40 -3.41 -6.15
C LEU A 232 9.83 -4.87 -6.28
N GLN A 233 9.85 -5.41 -7.50
CA GLN A 233 10.35 -6.77 -7.78
C GLN A 233 11.80 -6.97 -7.39
N SER A 234 12.66 -5.96 -7.61
CA SER A 234 14.09 -6.06 -7.35
C SER A 234 14.44 -5.94 -5.86
N VAL A 235 13.66 -5.16 -5.08
CA VAL A 235 14.01 -4.80 -3.70
C VAL A 235 13.12 -5.47 -2.66
N GLY A 236 11.86 -5.72 -2.99
CA GLY A 236 10.87 -6.20 -2.03
C GLY A 236 10.42 -5.15 -1.02
N VAL A 237 9.63 -5.57 -0.05
CA VAL A 237 9.06 -4.73 1.01
C VAL A 237 9.47 -5.21 2.40
N MET A 238 9.33 -4.33 3.39
CA MET A 238 9.48 -4.66 4.82
C MET A 238 8.46 -3.99 5.75
N ALA A 239 7.58 -3.17 5.19
CA ALA A 239 6.42 -2.58 5.85
C ALA A 239 5.32 -2.38 4.78
N PRO A 240 4.06 -2.05 5.16
CA PRO A 240 3.04 -1.64 4.21
C PRO A 240 3.58 -0.59 3.25
N THR A 241 3.44 -0.81 1.95
CA THR A 241 4.03 0.04 0.91
C THR A 241 2.93 0.56 0.00
N THR A 242 2.88 1.87 -0.22
CA THR A 242 1.85 2.50 -1.05
C THR A 242 2.48 3.29 -2.19
N PHE A 243 1.95 3.15 -3.39
CA PHE A 243 2.29 3.96 -4.55
C PHE A 243 1.12 4.89 -4.86
N ASN A 244 1.31 6.18 -4.61
CA ASN A 244 0.39 7.25 -4.96
C ASN A 244 0.67 7.69 -6.39
N VAL A 245 -0.20 7.29 -7.32
CA VAL A 245 -0.04 7.61 -8.74
C VAL A 245 -0.83 8.87 -9.09
N TYR A 246 -0.13 9.88 -9.57
CA TYR A 246 -0.73 11.17 -9.93
C TYR A 246 -1.33 11.14 -11.34
N THR A 247 -2.10 12.17 -11.69
CA THR A 247 -2.73 12.26 -13.02
C THR A 247 -1.68 12.20 -14.13
N GLY A 248 -1.91 11.30 -15.06
CA GLY A 248 -1.06 11.07 -16.22
C GLY A 248 -1.53 9.84 -16.98
N THR A 249 -1.07 9.71 -18.22
CA THR A 249 -1.27 8.48 -19.00
C THR A 249 0.02 7.68 -19.01
N TYR A 250 -0.01 6.50 -18.42
CA TYR A 250 1.15 5.63 -18.27
C TYR A 250 0.99 4.42 -19.19
N ASN A 251 1.97 4.22 -20.07
CA ASN A 251 1.98 3.11 -21.02
C ASN A 251 2.90 1.99 -20.54
N GLY A 252 2.35 0.78 -20.47
CA GLY A 252 3.06 -0.47 -20.23
C GLY A 252 2.34 -1.31 -19.18
N GLN A 253 2.49 -2.63 -19.29
CA GLN A 253 1.97 -3.58 -18.31
C GLN A 253 2.67 -3.40 -16.96
N VAL A 254 1.89 -3.20 -15.90
CA VAL A 254 2.37 -3.18 -14.52
C VAL A 254 2.42 -4.62 -14.00
N GLU A 255 3.61 -5.20 -13.95
CA GLU A 255 3.81 -6.60 -13.56
C GLU A 255 4.16 -6.75 -12.08
N ILE A 256 3.40 -7.60 -11.38
CA ILE A 256 3.53 -7.85 -9.94
C ILE A 256 3.60 -9.37 -9.73
N PRO A 257 4.80 -9.96 -9.58
CA PRO A 257 4.96 -11.39 -9.37
C PRO A 257 4.83 -11.78 -7.89
N GLY A 258 4.47 -13.04 -7.63
CA GLY A 258 4.41 -13.65 -6.29
C GLY A 258 5.75 -13.72 -5.55
N THR A 259 6.86 -13.49 -6.25
CA THR A 259 8.21 -13.59 -5.71
C THR A 259 8.70 -12.32 -5.02
N ILE A 260 7.85 -11.29 -4.86
CA ILE A 260 8.21 -10.04 -4.17
C ILE A 260 8.57 -10.33 -2.72
N ILE A 261 9.84 -10.09 -2.37
CA ILE A 261 10.37 -10.45 -1.05
C ILE A 261 9.72 -9.60 0.04
N GLY A 262 9.17 -10.25 1.06
CA GLY A 262 8.58 -9.61 2.24
C GLY A 262 7.12 -9.21 2.08
N MET A 263 6.52 -9.38 0.90
CA MET A 263 5.09 -9.21 0.65
C MET A 263 4.27 -10.19 1.52
N GLY A 264 3.11 -9.74 1.98
CA GLY A 264 2.20 -10.54 2.81
C GLY A 264 1.29 -9.67 3.67
N ALA A 265 0.44 -10.29 4.49
CA ALA A 265 -0.53 -9.59 5.35
C ALA A 265 0.05 -8.46 6.22
N SER A 266 1.31 -8.58 6.66
CA SER A 266 1.97 -7.53 7.45
C SER A 266 2.58 -6.40 6.61
N ASN A 267 2.84 -6.67 5.32
CA ASN A 267 3.47 -5.74 4.38
C ASN A 267 2.68 -5.76 3.06
N PRO A 268 1.39 -5.36 3.06
CA PRO A 268 0.59 -5.27 1.85
C PRO A 268 1.17 -4.21 0.91
N ILE A 269 0.86 -4.34 -0.37
CA ILE A 269 1.32 -3.43 -1.42
C ILE A 269 0.10 -2.80 -2.09
N ILE A 270 0.03 -1.48 -2.07
CA ILE A 270 -1.11 -0.71 -2.57
C ILE A 270 -0.64 0.13 -3.74
N PHE A 271 -1.25 -0.05 -4.90
CA PHE A 271 -1.24 0.94 -5.98
C PHE A 271 -2.57 1.68 -5.92
N GLN A 272 -2.52 3.01 -5.80
CA GLN A 272 -3.71 3.85 -5.73
C GLN A 272 -3.52 5.14 -6.53
N ASN A 273 -4.62 5.75 -6.95
CA ASN A 273 -4.57 7.15 -7.32
C ASN A 273 -4.19 8.02 -6.11
N ALA A 274 -3.37 9.04 -6.36
CA ALA A 274 -3.17 10.09 -5.37
C ALA A 274 -4.51 10.84 -5.14
N PRO A 275 -4.75 11.41 -3.94
CA PRO A 275 -6.02 12.05 -3.62
C PRO A 275 -6.42 13.14 -4.64
N GLY A 276 -7.58 12.97 -5.28
CA GLY A 276 -8.11 13.90 -6.29
C GLY A 276 -7.43 13.80 -7.67
N GLU A 277 -6.59 12.80 -7.88
CA GLU A 277 -5.91 12.55 -9.15
C GLU A 277 -6.57 11.40 -9.92
N HIS A 278 -6.44 11.43 -11.25
CA HIS A 278 -7.06 10.47 -12.18
C HIS A 278 -5.99 9.85 -13.11
N PRO A 279 -5.17 8.92 -12.61
CA PRO A 279 -4.18 8.23 -13.42
C PRO A 279 -4.82 7.25 -14.41
N ILE A 280 -4.32 7.26 -15.65
CA ILE A 280 -4.77 6.39 -16.74
C ILE A 280 -3.65 5.37 -17.04
N ILE A 281 -3.96 4.08 -16.93
CA ILE A 281 -3.07 2.97 -17.29
C ILE A 281 -3.45 2.44 -18.66
N THR A 282 -2.46 2.33 -19.55
CA THR A 282 -2.63 1.79 -20.91
C THR A 282 -1.59 0.73 -21.22
N SER A 283 -1.93 -0.28 -22.01
CA SER A 283 -0.98 -1.34 -22.36
C SER A 283 -1.28 -1.97 -23.73
N PRO A 284 -0.89 -1.32 -24.83
CA PRO A 284 -1.23 -1.77 -26.19
C PRO A 284 -0.61 -3.13 -26.61
N SER A 285 0.21 -3.74 -25.75
CA SER A 285 0.82 -5.05 -25.97
C SER A 285 0.70 -6.01 -24.76
N GLY A 286 -0.06 -5.64 -23.72
CA GLY A 286 -0.11 -6.38 -22.45
C GLY A 286 -1.42 -6.21 -21.69
N GLN A 287 -1.40 -6.63 -20.42
CA GLN A 287 -2.43 -6.31 -19.42
C GLN A 287 -2.24 -4.87 -18.92
N GLY A 288 -3.25 -4.27 -18.29
CA GLY A 288 -3.05 -3.06 -17.47
C GLY A 288 -2.19 -3.40 -16.24
N PHE A 289 -2.75 -4.21 -15.33
CA PHE A 289 -2.04 -4.85 -14.23
C PHE A 289 -2.00 -6.37 -14.41
N ASN A 290 -0.85 -6.98 -14.17
CA ASN A 290 -0.64 -8.43 -14.25
C ASN A 290 -0.06 -8.96 -12.94
N LEU A 291 -0.90 -9.63 -12.15
CA LEU A 291 -0.56 -10.28 -10.89
C LEU A 291 -0.31 -11.76 -11.16
N LEU A 292 0.93 -12.20 -10.98
CA LEU A 292 1.38 -13.57 -11.26
C LEU A 292 1.74 -14.28 -9.96
N GLY A 293 0.75 -14.90 -9.30
CA GLY A 293 0.87 -15.52 -7.97
C GLY A 293 1.10 -14.49 -6.86
N ALA A 294 0.76 -13.22 -7.10
CA ALA A 294 0.93 -12.17 -6.09
C ALA A 294 -0.18 -12.20 -5.05
N ASP A 295 0.14 -11.83 -3.82
CA ASP A 295 -0.79 -11.82 -2.70
C ASP A 295 -0.77 -10.46 -1.98
N TYR A 296 -1.89 -10.09 -1.36
CA TYR A 296 -1.99 -8.85 -0.55
C TYR A 296 -1.70 -7.59 -1.37
N ILE A 297 -2.15 -7.58 -2.62
CA ILE A 297 -2.08 -6.43 -3.53
C ILE A 297 -3.42 -5.72 -3.58
N THR A 298 -3.41 -4.39 -3.43
CA THR A 298 -4.58 -3.54 -3.73
C THR A 298 -4.29 -2.70 -4.97
N ILE A 299 -5.22 -2.71 -5.93
CA ILE A 299 -5.25 -1.80 -7.08
C ILE A 299 -6.53 -0.98 -6.98
N GLN A 300 -6.40 0.34 -6.80
CA GLN A 300 -7.57 1.19 -6.60
C GLN A 300 -7.54 2.55 -7.30
N GLY A 301 -8.70 3.00 -7.77
CA GLY A 301 -8.89 4.36 -8.26
C GLY A 301 -8.27 4.67 -9.63
N PHE A 302 -7.95 3.65 -10.44
CA PHE A 302 -7.37 3.86 -11.77
C PHE A 302 -8.43 3.88 -12.88
N GLU A 303 -8.21 4.72 -13.89
CA GLU A 303 -8.73 4.44 -15.23
C GLU A 303 -7.78 3.45 -15.92
N ILE A 304 -8.30 2.33 -16.43
CA ILE A 304 -7.52 1.31 -17.13
C ILE A 304 -8.14 1.10 -18.51
N ALA A 305 -7.39 1.45 -19.55
CA ALA A 305 -7.93 1.49 -20.90
C ALA A 305 -6.95 1.06 -21.97
N ASN A 306 -7.47 0.71 -23.16
CA ASN A 306 -6.67 0.41 -24.35
C ASN A 306 -5.60 -0.68 -24.10
N CYS A 307 -5.96 -1.71 -23.33
CA CYS A 307 -5.09 -2.83 -23.05
C CYS A 307 -5.26 -3.93 -24.12
N TYR A 308 -4.16 -4.57 -24.51
CA TYR A 308 -4.21 -5.66 -25.49
C TYR A 308 -4.90 -6.89 -24.91
N TYR A 309 -4.62 -7.19 -23.64
CA TYR A 309 -5.23 -8.26 -22.88
C TYR A 309 -6.32 -7.72 -21.93
N ASN A 310 -6.44 -8.24 -20.70
CA ASN A 310 -7.37 -7.77 -19.67
C ASN A 310 -6.92 -6.43 -19.07
N GLY A 311 -7.83 -5.73 -18.40
CA GLY A 311 -7.49 -4.55 -17.59
C GLY A 311 -6.67 -4.95 -16.37
N ILE A 312 -7.25 -5.81 -15.53
CA ILE A 312 -6.58 -6.43 -14.38
C ILE A 312 -6.60 -7.95 -14.56
N HIS A 313 -5.42 -8.56 -14.50
CA HIS A 313 -5.25 -10.01 -14.60
C HIS A 313 -4.61 -10.55 -13.34
N ASN A 314 -5.37 -11.34 -12.60
CA ASN A 314 -4.97 -12.04 -11.40
C ASN A 314 -4.91 -13.55 -11.70
N VAL A 315 -3.73 -14.13 -11.65
CA VAL A 315 -3.52 -15.52 -12.05
C VAL A 315 -2.42 -16.17 -11.22
N LEU A 316 -2.51 -17.47 -11.04
CA LEU A 316 -1.46 -18.28 -10.42
C LEU A 316 -0.09 -18.17 -11.13
N SER A 317 0.99 -18.43 -10.39
CA SER A 317 2.34 -18.63 -10.92
C SER A 317 2.86 -20.00 -10.52
N GLY A 318 2.93 -20.93 -11.48
CA GLY A 318 3.29 -22.32 -11.18
C GLY A 318 2.21 -23.03 -10.37
N SER A 319 2.44 -23.23 -9.07
CA SER A 319 1.46 -23.78 -8.12
C SER A 319 0.99 -22.75 -7.09
N ASP A 320 1.42 -21.51 -7.22
CA ASP A 320 1.17 -20.42 -6.28
C ASP A 320 -0.05 -19.63 -6.75
N SER A 321 -1.20 -19.82 -6.09
CA SER A 321 -2.44 -19.07 -6.36
C SER A 321 -2.25 -17.59 -6.03
N SER A 322 -2.99 -16.71 -6.69
CA SER A 322 -2.91 -15.26 -6.43
C SER A 322 -4.08 -14.86 -5.52
N THR A 323 -3.81 -14.65 -4.24
CA THR A 323 -4.82 -14.63 -3.17
C THR A 323 -4.82 -13.32 -2.37
N ASN A 324 -5.90 -13.03 -1.65
CA ASN A 324 -5.98 -11.86 -0.77
C ASN A 324 -5.74 -10.52 -1.50
N ASN A 325 -6.14 -10.43 -2.77
CA ASN A 325 -5.96 -9.22 -3.58
C ASN A 325 -7.25 -8.43 -3.67
N SER A 326 -7.17 -7.11 -3.82
CA SER A 326 -8.35 -6.24 -3.90
C SER A 326 -8.27 -5.31 -5.10
N PHE A 327 -9.33 -5.27 -5.91
CA PHE A 327 -9.50 -4.40 -7.06
C PHE A 327 -10.70 -3.51 -6.81
N ILE A 328 -10.44 -2.22 -6.50
CA ILE A 328 -11.44 -1.34 -5.89
C ILE A 328 -11.59 -0.04 -6.68
N SER A 329 -12.82 0.39 -6.98
CA SER A 329 -13.08 1.72 -7.55
C SER A 329 -12.26 2.04 -8.81
N ASN A 330 -12.05 1.05 -9.68
CA ASN A 330 -11.40 1.26 -10.97
C ASN A 330 -12.45 1.47 -12.06
N TYR A 331 -12.13 2.33 -13.02
CA TYR A 331 -12.89 2.48 -14.26
C TYR A 331 -12.14 1.76 -15.38
N ILE A 332 -12.71 0.68 -15.92
CA ILE A 332 -12.05 -0.20 -16.89
C ILE A 332 -12.86 -0.23 -18.18
N HIS A 333 -12.21 0.08 -19.30
CA HIS A 333 -12.91 0.13 -20.57
C HIS A 333 -11.99 -0.06 -21.76
N ASN A 334 -12.54 -0.52 -22.89
CA ASN A 334 -11.79 -0.74 -24.13
C ASN A 334 -10.55 -1.64 -23.93
N VAL A 335 -10.67 -2.70 -23.13
CA VAL A 335 -9.62 -3.71 -23.00
C VAL A 335 -9.94 -4.91 -23.90
N GLY A 336 -9.01 -5.87 -23.98
CA GLY A 336 -9.29 -7.14 -24.63
C GLY A 336 -9.18 -7.15 -26.15
N SER A 337 -8.49 -6.17 -26.76
CA SER A 337 -8.38 -6.09 -28.24
C SER A 337 -7.77 -7.34 -28.92
N ALA A 338 -7.11 -8.23 -28.15
CA ALA A 338 -6.61 -9.52 -28.63
C ALA A 338 -7.68 -10.62 -28.78
N GLY A 339 -8.90 -10.45 -28.27
CA GLY A 339 -9.99 -11.42 -28.41
C GLY A 339 -10.96 -11.49 -27.22
N VAL A 340 -11.24 -12.70 -26.74
CA VAL A 340 -12.20 -12.98 -25.66
C VAL A 340 -11.51 -12.81 -24.30
N LEU A 341 -11.63 -11.60 -23.73
CA LEU A 341 -10.91 -11.16 -22.53
C LEU A 341 -11.80 -10.32 -21.64
N SER A 342 -11.30 -9.98 -20.44
CA SER A 342 -12.14 -9.36 -19.40
C SER A 342 -11.62 -8.00 -18.96
N GLY A 343 -12.50 -7.14 -18.44
CA GLY A 343 -12.09 -5.98 -17.64
C GLY A 343 -11.24 -6.43 -16.46
N ILE A 344 -11.79 -7.32 -15.64
CA ILE A 344 -11.11 -7.97 -14.52
C ILE A 344 -11.18 -9.49 -14.68
N ARG A 345 -10.03 -10.17 -14.57
CA ARG A 345 -9.94 -11.63 -14.66
C ARG A 345 -9.21 -12.21 -13.45
N LEU A 346 -9.89 -13.06 -12.71
CA LEU A 346 -9.42 -13.82 -11.55
C LEU A 346 -9.33 -15.30 -11.93
N VAL A 347 -8.14 -15.89 -11.86
CA VAL A 347 -7.90 -17.30 -12.16
C VAL A 347 -7.17 -17.93 -10.98
N CYS A 348 -7.81 -18.90 -10.34
CA CYS A 348 -7.34 -19.47 -9.07
C CYS A 348 -7.13 -18.40 -8.00
N GLY A 349 -8.00 -17.38 -8.00
CA GLY A 349 -8.03 -16.34 -6.97
C GLY A 349 -8.76 -16.84 -5.74
N HIS A 350 -8.17 -16.64 -4.56
CA HIS A 350 -8.82 -16.99 -3.30
C HIS A 350 -8.83 -15.81 -2.34
N ASN A 351 -9.95 -15.58 -1.65
CA ASN A 351 -10.12 -14.45 -0.72
C ASN A 351 -9.84 -13.09 -1.40
N CYS A 352 -10.11 -12.98 -2.71
CA CYS A 352 -9.95 -11.72 -3.43
C CYS A 352 -11.23 -10.90 -3.36
N ARG A 353 -11.11 -9.58 -3.46
CA ARG A 353 -12.24 -8.65 -3.49
C ARG A 353 -12.26 -7.82 -4.77
N VAL A 354 -13.39 -7.77 -5.45
CA VAL A 354 -13.64 -6.91 -6.61
C VAL A 354 -14.83 -6.02 -6.26
N SER A 355 -14.54 -4.77 -5.89
CA SER A 355 -15.52 -3.88 -5.26
C SER A 355 -15.64 -2.53 -5.93
N GLY A 356 -16.86 -2.07 -6.22
CA GLY A 356 -17.07 -0.69 -6.67
C GLY A 356 -16.43 -0.35 -8.01
N ASN A 357 -16.14 -1.33 -8.89
CA ASN A 357 -15.54 -1.06 -10.19
C ASN A 357 -16.63 -0.76 -11.22
N GLU A 358 -16.32 0.18 -12.11
CA GLU A 358 -17.12 0.50 -13.29
C GLU A 358 -16.45 -0.11 -14.53
N ILE A 359 -17.16 -0.95 -15.27
CA ILE A 359 -16.60 -1.68 -16.42
C ILE A 359 -17.48 -1.50 -17.65
N ASP A 360 -16.90 -0.94 -18.72
CA ASP A 360 -17.59 -0.55 -19.95
C ASP A 360 -16.97 -1.17 -21.22
N GLY A 361 -17.81 -1.83 -22.01
CA GLY A 361 -17.51 -2.10 -23.43
C GLY A 361 -16.57 -3.29 -23.69
N ASP A 362 -16.27 -4.09 -22.67
CA ASP A 362 -15.36 -5.24 -22.76
C ASP A 362 -16.06 -6.52 -23.26
N TYR A 363 -15.31 -7.56 -23.62
CA TYR A 363 -15.93 -8.82 -24.03
C TYR A 363 -16.63 -9.52 -22.85
N ILE A 364 -15.94 -9.58 -21.70
CA ILE A 364 -16.49 -9.96 -20.40
C ILE A 364 -16.17 -8.83 -19.40
N GLY A 365 -17.07 -8.48 -18.49
CA GLY A 365 -16.76 -7.49 -17.45
C GLY A 365 -15.82 -8.07 -16.40
N ILE A 366 -16.34 -8.98 -15.59
CA ILE A 366 -15.64 -9.68 -14.50
C ILE A 366 -15.68 -11.18 -14.78
N PHE A 367 -14.52 -11.84 -14.75
CA PHE A 367 -14.40 -13.28 -14.89
C PHE A 367 -13.67 -13.88 -13.69
N SER A 368 -14.37 -14.65 -12.87
CA SER A 368 -13.80 -15.53 -11.85
C SER A 368 -13.75 -16.96 -12.38
N SER A 369 -12.64 -17.65 -12.11
CA SER A 369 -12.55 -19.08 -12.40
C SER A 369 -11.62 -19.81 -11.45
N GLU A 370 -11.99 -21.04 -11.11
CA GLU A 370 -11.25 -21.90 -10.19
C GLU A 370 -10.99 -21.19 -8.85
N GLY A 371 -11.89 -20.27 -8.48
CA GLY A 371 -11.78 -19.39 -7.32
C GLY A 371 -12.34 -20.00 -6.04
N ASP A 372 -12.01 -19.38 -4.90
CA ASP A 372 -12.61 -19.74 -3.62
C ASP A 372 -12.73 -18.53 -2.67
N HIS A 373 -13.91 -18.31 -2.07
CA HIS A 373 -14.16 -17.20 -1.14
C HIS A 373 -13.86 -15.81 -1.72
N ASN A 374 -14.09 -15.59 -3.01
CA ASN A 374 -13.96 -14.25 -3.60
C ASN A 374 -15.24 -13.43 -3.37
N LEU A 375 -15.09 -12.16 -3.01
CA LEU A 375 -16.20 -11.21 -2.89
C LEU A 375 -16.22 -10.29 -4.12
N ILE A 376 -17.30 -10.34 -4.89
CA ILE A 376 -17.55 -9.48 -6.05
C ILE A 376 -18.76 -8.61 -5.67
N ASP A 377 -18.51 -7.36 -5.29
CA ASP A 377 -19.51 -6.48 -4.70
C ASP A 377 -19.60 -5.09 -5.34
N ASN A 378 -20.80 -4.49 -5.35
CA ASN A 378 -21.02 -3.11 -5.78
C ASN A 378 -20.44 -2.75 -7.16
N ASN A 379 -20.24 -3.70 -8.09
CA ASN A 379 -19.68 -3.35 -9.40
C ASN A 379 -20.80 -2.91 -10.35
N MET A 380 -20.54 -1.88 -11.16
CA MET A 380 -21.39 -1.46 -12.27
C MET A 380 -20.77 -1.96 -13.58
N VAL A 381 -21.43 -2.92 -14.23
CA VAL A 381 -20.88 -3.59 -15.42
C VAL A 381 -21.86 -3.49 -16.57
N TYR A 382 -21.46 -2.80 -17.64
CA TYR A 382 -22.34 -2.57 -18.78
C TYR A 382 -21.63 -2.65 -20.14
N ASN A 383 -22.44 -2.68 -21.20
CA ASN A 383 -21.98 -2.77 -22.59
C ASN A 383 -21.06 -3.97 -22.91
N THR A 384 -21.11 -5.03 -22.11
CA THR A 384 -20.28 -6.22 -22.36
C THR A 384 -20.77 -7.00 -23.58
N GLN A 385 -19.86 -7.69 -24.29
CA GLN A 385 -20.22 -8.46 -25.48
C GLN A 385 -20.77 -9.87 -25.17
N TYR A 386 -20.40 -10.44 -24.02
CA TYR A 386 -20.80 -11.81 -23.67
C TYR A 386 -21.29 -11.92 -22.23
N TYR A 387 -20.49 -11.56 -21.23
CA TYR A 387 -20.89 -11.66 -19.82
C TYR A 387 -20.61 -10.36 -19.05
N CYS A 388 -21.55 -9.91 -18.21
CA CYS A 388 -21.19 -8.89 -17.23
C CYS A 388 -20.32 -9.51 -16.14
N ILE A 389 -20.85 -10.51 -15.43
CA ILE A 389 -20.10 -11.28 -14.43
C ILE A 389 -20.17 -12.76 -14.81
N ALA A 390 -19.03 -13.43 -14.83
CA ALA A 390 -18.93 -14.86 -15.05
C ALA A 390 -18.12 -15.51 -13.93
N ASP A 391 -18.64 -16.60 -13.37
CA ASP A 391 -18.00 -17.43 -12.37
C ASP A 391 -17.94 -18.89 -12.85
N ASN A 392 -16.77 -19.50 -12.83
CA ASN A 392 -16.56 -20.81 -13.46
C ASN A 392 -15.69 -21.73 -12.62
N SER A 393 -16.23 -22.89 -12.23
CA SER A 393 -15.49 -23.87 -11.42
C SER A 393 -15.00 -23.29 -10.08
N SER A 394 -15.70 -22.29 -9.53
CA SER A 394 -15.36 -21.64 -8.26
C SER A 394 -16.30 -22.07 -7.14
N HIS A 395 -15.89 -21.86 -5.90
CA HIS A 395 -16.63 -22.31 -4.72
C HIS A 395 -16.69 -21.24 -3.64
N HIS A 396 -17.80 -21.16 -2.89
CA HIS A 396 -17.95 -20.20 -1.79
C HIS A 396 -17.79 -18.72 -2.18
N ASP A 397 -17.86 -18.39 -3.47
CA ASP A 397 -17.76 -17.00 -3.92
C ASP A 397 -19.05 -16.25 -3.56
N GLU A 398 -18.91 -14.95 -3.29
CA GLU A 398 -19.98 -14.05 -2.86
C GLU A 398 -20.18 -12.97 -3.92
N ILE A 399 -21.31 -13.00 -4.62
CA ILE A 399 -21.69 -12.08 -5.69
C ILE A 399 -22.85 -11.25 -5.18
N ILE A 400 -22.56 -10.02 -4.78
CA ILE A 400 -23.45 -9.25 -3.91
C ILE A 400 -23.61 -7.82 -4.40
N TYR A 401 -24.84 -7.29 -4.46
CA TYR A 401 -25.07 -5.88 -4.78
C TYR A 401 -24.41 -5.39 -6.09
N ASN A 402 -24.27 -6.23 -7.11
CA ASN A 402 -23.75 -5.77 -8.41
C ASN A 402 -24.89 -5.27 -9.29
N SER A 403 -24.63 -4.26 -10.12
CA SER A 403 -25.54 -3.79 -11.16
C SER A 403 -24.97 -4.16 -12.53
N CYS A 404 -25.68 -5.03 -13.25
CA CYS A 404 -25.28 -5.50 -14.57
C CYS A 404 -26.31 -5.11 -15.62
N TYR A 405 -25.85 -4.48 -16.71
CA TYR A 405 -26.66 -4.21 -17.89
C TYR A 405 -25.98 -4.75 -19.15
N ILE A 406 -26.61 -5.73 -19.79
CA ILE A 406 -26.15 -6.28 -21.07
C ILE A 406 -27.28 -6.23 -22.10
N SER A 407 -26.96 -5.92 -23.35
CA SER A 407 -27.95 -5.80 -24.44
C SER A 407 -27.62 -6.66 -25.66
N THR A 408 -26.91 -7.77 -25.45
CA THR A 408 -26.41 -8.64 -26.51
C THR A 408 -27.50 -9.57 -27.04
N ILE A 409 -27.41 -9.92 -28.34
CA ILE A 409 -28.48 -10.66 -29.04
C ILE A 409 -28.29 -12.19 -29.09
N ASP A 410 -27.12 -12.72 -28.69
CA ASP A 410 -26.82 -14.16 -28.74
C ASP A 410 -26.15 -14.61 -27.43
N GLU A 411 -26.62 -15.71 -26.81
CA GLU A 411 -26.12 -16.51 -25.65
C GLU A 411 -25.50 -15.78 -24.43
N GLY A 412 -25.33 -14.46 -24.46
CA GLY A 412 -24.72 -13.68 -23.41
C GLY A 412 -25.59 -13.58 -22.17
N SER A 413 -24.97 -13.30 -21.03
CA SER A 413 -25.68 -13.24 -19.76
C SER A 413 -25.19 -12.14 -18.82
N ALA A 414 -26.11 -11.58 -18.04
CA ALA A 414 -25.73 -10.62 -17.00
C ALA A 414 -24.92 -11.33 -15.90
N PHE A 415 -25.40 -12.49 -15.44
CA PHE A 415 -24.60 -13.39 -14.61
C PHE A 415 -24.52 -14.79 -15.21
N HIS A 416 -23.29 -15.30 -15.33
CA HIS A 416 -22.97 -16.64 -15.80
C HIS A 416 -22.31 -17.45 -14.70
N SER A 417 -22.85 -18.61 -14.35
CA SER A 417 -22.22 -19.54 -13.42
C SER A 417 -22.21 -20.96 -13.98
N ASP A 418 -21.02 -21.58 -14.06
CA ASP A 418 -20.86 -22.97 -14.49
C ASP A 418 -19.90 -23.73 -13.58
N TRP A 419 -20.25 -24.96 -13.19
CA TRP A 419 -19.49 -25.82 -12.26
C TRP A 419 -19.16 -25.19 -10.90
N CYS A 420 -19.99 -24.28 -10.42
CA CYS A 420 -19.73 -23.60 -9.15
C CYS A 420 -20.51 -24.27 -8.01
N THR A 421 -20.05 -24.20 -6.76
CA THR A 421 -20.82 -24.70 -5.61
C THR A 421 -20.73 -23.78 -4.40
N ASP A 422 -21.72 -23.88 -3.51
CA ASP A 422 -21.70 -23.22 -2.19
C ASP A 422 -21.56 -21.68 -2.22
N SER A 423 -21.77 -21.05 -3.39
CA SER A 423 -21.69 -19.60 -3.58
C SER A 423 -22.96 -18.87 -3.12
N PHE A 424 -22.80 -17.59 -2.77
CA PHE A 424 -23.88 -16.70 -2.35
C PHE A 424 -24.12 -15.66 -3.44
N VAL A 425 -25.35 -15.56 -3.94
CA VAL A 425 -25.70 -14.59 -4.99
C VAL A 425 -26.93 -13.80 -4.57
N LYS A 426 -26.74 -12.57 -4.08
CA LYS A 426 -27.83 -11.80 -3.47
C LYS A 426 -27.80 -10.31 -3.78
N ASN A 427 -28.98 -9.71 -3.80
CA ASN A 427 -29.16 -8.27 -4.00
C ASN A 427 -28.53 -7.73 -5.29
N ASN A 428 -28.38 -8.53 -6.34
CA ASN A 428 -27.83 -8.07 -7.60
C ASN A 428 -28.95 -7.66 -8.58
N ILE A 429 -28.68 -6.67 -9.42
CA ILE A 429 -29.47 -6.41 -10.63
C ILE A 429 -28.80 -7.11 -11.81
N PHE A 430 -29.49 -8.09 -12.38
CA PHE A 430 -29.08 -8.80 -13.59
C PHE A 430 -30.02 -8.45 -14.74
N TYR A 431 -29.71 -7.36 -15.44
CA TYR A 431 -30.52 -6.87 -16.54
C TYR A 431 -29.93 -7.32 -17.89
N GLN A 432 -30.66 -8.21 -18.58
CA GLN A 432 -30.46 -8.55 -19.99
C GLN A 432 -31.52 -7.91 -20.89
N ALA A 433 -31.18 -6.81 -21.56
CA ALA A 433 -32.07 -6.08 -22.49
C ALA A 433 -32.22 -6.77 -23.86
N GLY A 434 -31.26 -7.61 -24.26
CA GLY A 434 -31.27 -8.36 -25.50
C GLY A 434 -31.98 -9.71 -25.39
N THR A 435 -31.58 -10.69 -26.20
CA THR A 435 -32.23 -12.01 -26.34
C THR A 435 -31.52 -13.14 -25.60
N GLY A 436 -30.47 -12.82 -24.83
CA GLY A 436 -29.72 -13.77 -23.98
C GLY A 436 -30.41 -14.07 -22.64
N TYR A 437 -29.60 -14.29 -21.59
CA TYR A 437 -30.06 -14.65 -20.24
C TYR A 437 -29.79 -13.54 -19.22
N ALA A 438 -30.70 -13.26 -18.30
CA ALA A 438 -30.33 -12.48 -17.11
C ALA A 438 -29.43 -13.34 -16.19
N TYR A 439 -29.86 -14.57 -15.93
CA TYR A 439 -29.20 -15.46 -14.98
C TYR A 439 -28.95 -16.86 -15.58
N TYR A 440 -27.70 -17.23 -15.81
CA TYR A 440 -27.32 -18.52 -16.37
C TYR A 440 -26.72 -19.46 -15.33
N PHE A 441 -27.34 -20.64 -15.13
CA PHE A 441 -26.76 -21.76 -14.39
C PHE A 441 -26.48 -22.94 -15.31
N GLY A 442 -25.19 -23.30 -15.39
CA GLY A 442 -24.70 -24.45 -16.13
C GLY A 442 -24.91 -25.78 -15.40
N TRP A 443 -23.84 -26.53 -15.19
CA TRP A 443 -23.92 -27.95 -14.80
C TRP A 443 -24.07 -28.22 -13.31
N ASP A 444 -23.32 -27.52 -12.46
CA ASP A 444 -23.35 -27.68 -11.01
C ASP A 444 -23.48 -26.30 -10.35
N PHE A 445 -24.34 -26.26 -9.34
CA PHE A 445 -24.66 -25.11 -8.47
C PHE A 445 -25.11 -25.64 -7.09
N SER A 446 -24.67 -26.85 -6.72
CA SER A 446 -25.03 -27.44 -5.44
C SER A 446 -24.60 -26.54 -4.28
N GLY A 447 -25.45 -26.41 -3.26
CA GLY A 447 -25.18 -25.52 -2.13
C GLY A 447 -25.36 -24.03 -2.39
N PHE A 448 -25.68 -23.60 -3.63
CA PHE A 448 -25.93 -22.18 -3.93
C PHE A 448 -27.02 -21.59 -3.03
N GLN A 449 -26.77 -20.37 -2.56
CA GLN A 449 -27.72 -19.56 -1.82
C GLN A 449 -28.03 -18.28 -2.60
N SER A 450 -28.96 -18.39 -3.54
CA SER A 450 -29.42 -17.29 -4.39
C SER A 450 -30.79 -16.79 -3.97
N ASP A 451 -30.90 -15.50 -3.65
CA ASP A 451 -32.16 -14.82 -3.30
C ASP A 451 -32.05 -13.29 -3.35
N TYR A 452 -33.18 -12.57 -3.38
CA TYR A 452 -33.26 -11.11 -3.41
C TYR A 452 -32.54 -10.46 -4.61
N ASN A 453 -32.48 -11.10 -5.77
CA ASN A 453 -31.93 -10.51 -6.99
C ASN A 453 -33.04 -9.90 -7.86
N ASP A 454 -32.74 -8.90 -8.69
CA ASP A 454 -33.60 -8.49 -9.80
C ASP A 454 -33.14 -9.16 -11.10
N ILE A 455 -33.91 -10.14 -11.56
CA ILE A 455 -33.58 -11.01 -12.69
C ILE A 455 -34.44 -10.59 -13.89
N PHE A 456 -34.01 -9.52 -14.57
CA PHE A 456 -34.82 -8.85 -15.58
C PHE A 456 -34.33 -9.12 -17.01
N ALA A 457 -35.15 -9.79 -17.81
CA ALA A 457 -34.86 -10.09 -19.22
C ALA A 457 -36.09 -9.89 -20.11
N PRO A 458 -36.50 -8.65 -20.43
CA PRO A 458 -37.76 -8.36 -21.12
C PRO A 458 -37.86 -8.93 -22.54
N SER A 459 -36.71 -9.12 -23.21
CA SER A 459 -36.64 -9.64 -24.59
C SER A 459 -35.99 -11.02 -24.68
N GLY A 460 -35.52 -11.57 -23.56
CA GLY A 460 -34.72 -12.80 -23.50
C GLY A 460 -35.29 -13.82 -22.54
N PHE A 461 -34.42 -14.41 -21.74
CA PHE A 461 -34.77 -15.42 -20.74
C PHE A 461 -34.35 -14.95 -19.35
N ALA A 462 -35.26 -15.01 -18.38
CA ALA A 462 -34.93 -14.76 -16.98
C ALA A 462 -33.80 -15.67 -16.51
N GLY A 463 -33.77 -16.94 -16.97
CA GLY A 463 -32.57 -17.71 -16.81
C GLY A 463 -32.42 -18.96 -17.67
N TYR A 464 -31.38 -19.72 -17.36
CA TYR A 464 -31.09 -21.01 -17.96
C TYR A 464 -30.78 -22.04 -16.87
N TYR A 465 -31.39 -23.21 -16.97
CA TYR A 465 -31.04 -24.38 -16.16
C TYR A 465 -31.52 -25.65 -16.86
N PHE A 466 -30.59 -26.42 -17.44
CA PHE A 466 -30.87 -27.54 -18.36
C PHE A 466 -31.86 -27.20 -19.50
N GLY A 467 -31.97 -25.91 -19.84
CA GLY A 467 -32.95 -25.37 -20.79
C GLY A 467 -33.30 -23.92 -20.49
N ASN A 468 -33.89 -23.24 -21.47
CA ASN A 468 -34.20 -21.83 -21.38
C ASN A 468 -35.47 -21.59 -20.54
N LEU A 469 -35.42 -20.61 -19.64
CA LEU A 469 -36.49 -20.28 -18.69
C LEU A 469 -36.91 -18.81 -18.91
N THR A 470 -38.08 -18.62 -19.52
CA THR A 470 -38.52 -17.29 -19.99
C THR A 470 -38.83 -16.32 -18.84
N THR A 471 -39.37 -16.81 -17.73
CA THR A 471 -39.80 -15.94 -16.61
C THR A 471 -39.13 -16.35 -15.30
N LEU A 472 -39.02 -15.40 -14.37
CA LEU A 472 -38.54 -15.67 -13.01
C LEU A 472 -39.31 -16.82 -12.36
N ALA A 473 -40.64 -16.89 -12.54
CA ALA A 473 -41.44 -17.99 -12.01
C ALA A 473 -41.04 -19.37 -12.57
N ASN A 474 -40.59 -19.44 -13.83
CA ASN A 474 -40.04 -20.68 -14.38
C ASN A 474 -38.71 -21.03 -13.73
N PHE A 475 -37.85 -20.03 -13.51
CA PHE A 475 -36.57 -20.21 -12.84
C PHE A 475 -36.73 -20.71 -11.41
N GLN A 476 -37.53 -20.02 -10.59
CA GLN A 476 -37.87 -20.42 -9.22
C GLN A 476 -38.41 -21.86 -9.15
N THR A 477 -39.27 -22.24 -10.10
CA THR A 477 -39.83 -23.61 -10.15
C THR A 477 -38.76 -24.65 -10.51
N ALA A 478 -37.84 -24.31 -11.41
CA ALA A 478 -36.84 -25.24 -11.92
C ALA A 478 -35.68 -25.45 -10.94
N THR A 479 -35.24 -24.39 -10.26
CA THR A 479 -34.07 -24.41 -9.37
C THR A 479 -34.44 -24.55 -7.89
N GLY A 480 -35.61 -24.05 -7.48
CA GLY A 480 -36.00 -23.93 -6.07
C GLY A 480 -35.31 -22.77 -5.34
N LEU A 481 -34.63 -21.88 -6.06
CA LEU A 481 -33.93 -20.70 -5.55
C LEU A 481 -34.71 -19.41 -5.82
N ASP A 482 -34.18 -18.27 -5.37
CA ASP A 482 -34.67 -16.92 -5.73
C ASP A 482 -36.12 -16.64 -5.33
N ALA A 483 -36.52 -17.07 -4.13
CA ALA A 483 -37.90 -17.00 -3.64
C ALA A 483 -38.42 -15.58 -3.42
N ASN A 484 -37.54 -14.65 -3.01
CA ASN A 484 -37.82 -13.23 -2.78
C ASN A 484 -37.26 -12.33 -3.89
N SER A 485 -36.60 -12.90 -4.90
CA SER A 485 -36.13 -12.18 -6.08
C SER A 485 -37.30 -11.60 -6.88
N ILE A 486 -37.00 -10.54 -7.64
CA ILE A 486 -37.94 -9.84 -8.51
C ILE A 486 -37.48 -9.91 -9.98
N SER A 487 -38.32 -9.42 -10.89
CA SER A 487 -38.02 -9.33 -12.32
C SER A 487 -38.75 -8.12 -12.85
N SER A 488 -38.15 -6.94 -12.74
CA SER A 488 -38.75 -5.67 -13.17
C SER A 488 -37.69 -4.72 -13.72
N ASP A 489 -38.11 -3.65 -14.38
CA ASP A 489 -37.15 -2.67 -14.88
C ASP A 489 -36.62 -1.83 -13.70
N PRO A 490 -35.30 -1.88 -13.39
CA PRO A 490 -34.72 -1.18 -12.24
C PRO A 490 -34.79 0.34 -12.36
N GLN A 491 -35.13 0.90 -13.53
CA GLN A 491 -35.13 2.34 -13.80
C GLN A 491 -33.72 2.96 -13.68
N PHE A 492 -32.72 2.38 -14.36
CA PHE A 492 -31.40 3.03 -14.46
C PHE A 492 -31.49 4.41 -15.12
N VAL A 493 -30.64 5.35 -14.70
CA VAL A 493 -30.49 6.68 -15.31
C VAL A 493 -30.22 6.55 -16.81
N SER A 494 -29.34 5.63 -17.21
CA SER A 494 -29.12 5.27 -18.61
C SER A 494 -28.52 3.88 -18.76
N THR A 495 -28.24 3.46 -20.00
CA THR A 495 -27.55 2.18 -20.27
C THR A 495 -26.05 2.20 -19.95
N THR A 496 -25.51 3.37 -19.63
CA THR A 496 -24.09 3.59 -19.29
C THR A 496 -23.93 4.28 -17.94
N ASP A 497 -25.02 4.42 -17.21
CA ASP A 497 -25.05 5.00 -15.88
C ASP A 497 -26.09 4.18 -15.12
N LEU A 498 -25.59 3.20 -14.35
CA LEU A 498 -26.41 2.20 -13.68
C LEU A 498 -26.84 2.62 -12.27
N HIS A 499 -26.70 3.90 -11.93
CA HIS A 499 -27.43 4.47 -10.81
C HIS A 499 -28.94 4.44 -11.11
N ILE A 500 -29.74 4.39 -10.06
CA ILE A 500 -31.20 4.39 -10.16
C ILE A 500 -31.70 5.82 -10.40
N ASP A 501 -32.58 5.99 -11.38
CA ASP A 501 -33.25 7.26 -11.64
C ASP A 501 -34.25 7.59 -10.51
N THR A 502 -33.77 8.37 -9.55
CA THR A 502 -34.55 8.87 -8.39
C THR A 502 -35.77 9.70 -8.77
N LEU A 503 -35.93 10.12 -10.04
CA LEU A 503 -37.13 10.83 -10.52
C LEU A 503 -38.31 9.89 -10.77
N THR A 504 -38.06 8.58 -10.80
CA THR A 504 -39.08 7.55 -10.98
C THR A 504 -39.08 6.57 -9.81
N SER A 505 -40.23 6.00 -9.50
CA SER A 505 -40.29 4.94 -8.49
C SER A 505 -39.63 3.68 -9.06
N SER A 506 -38.56 3.22 -8.43
CA SER A 506 -37.90 1.98 -8.81
C SER A 506 -38.44 0.78 -8.02
N PRO A 507 -38.62 -0.40 -8.65
CA PRO A 507 -39.02 -1.62 -7.96
C PRO A 507 -37.89 -2.23 -7.10
N VAL A 508 -36.64 -1.75 -7.22
CA VAL A 508 -35.52 -2.24 -6.42
C VAL A 508 -35.38 -1.53 -5.06
N ASP A 509 -36.12 -0.43 -4.85
CA ASP A 509 -36.18 0.37 -3.62
C ASP A 509 -36.61 -0.49 -2.42
N GLY A 510 -35.71 -0.63 -1.44
CA GLY A 510 -35.90 -1.39 -0.21
C GLY A 510 -36.23 -2.87 -0.41
N ALA A 511 -35.97 -3.41 -1.61
CA ALA A 511 -36.34 -4.77 -1.98
C ALA A 511 -35.27 -5.81 -1.62
N GLY A 512 -34.09 -5.38 -1.16
CA GLY A 512 -32.97 -6.24 -0.81
C GLY A 512 -33.02 -6.79 0.61
N THR A 513 -31.95 -7.48 1.00
CA THR A 513 -31.74 -8.02 2.34
C THR A 513 -30.40 -7.56 2.93
N PRO A 514 -30.31 -7.11 4.20
CA PRO A 514 -29.05 -6.61 4.76
C PRO A 514 -27.92 -7.64 4.77
N ILE A 515 -26.74 -7.22 4.28
CA ILE A 515 -25.50 -8.02 4.32
C ILE A 515 -24.42 -7.20 5.02
N ALA A 516 -24.01 -7.64 6.22
CA ALA A 516 -23.17 -6.84 7.11
C ALA A 516 -21.76 -6.53 6.56
N GLU A 517 -21.24 -7.36 5.66
CA GLU A 517 -19.91 -7.18 5.07
C GLU A 517 -19.87 -6.10 3.97
N VAL A 518 -21.00 -5.84 3.31
CA VAL A 518 -21.14 -4.80 2.28
C VAL A 518 -22.11 -3.74 2.80
N ASN A 519 -21.59 -2.76 3.52
CA ASN A 519 -22.36 -1.78 4.28
C ASN A 519 -22.41 -0.38 3.66
N VAL A 520 -21.74 -0.20 2.53
CA VAL A 520 -21.81 0.98 1.67
C VAL A 520 -22.07 0.53 0.24
N ASP A 521 -22.52 1.43 -0.62
CA ASP A 521 -22.81 1.19 -2.02
C ASP A 521 -21.61 1.59 -2.94
N PHE A 522 -21.86 1.81 -4.23
CA PHE A 522 -20.86 2.21 -5.22
C PHE A 522 -20.26 3.60 -4.96
N ASP A 523 -21.07 4.57 -4.54
CA ASP A 523 -20.66 5.95 -4.27
C ASP A 523 -20.10 6.13 -2.84
N GLY A 524 -20.22 5.10 -2.01
CA GLY A 524 -19.78 5.08 -0.62
C GLY A 524 -20.86 5.51 0.36
N ASP A 525 -22.11 5.60 -0.07
CA ASP A 525 -23.26 5.91 0.76
C ASP A 525 -23.66 4.69 1.61
N PRO A 526 -24.03 4.88 2.89
CA PRO A 526 -24.39 3.77 3.77
C PRO A 526 -25.70 3.10 3.34
N ARG A 527 -25.71 1.77 3.32
CA ARG A 527 -26.93 0.98 3.06
C ARG A 527 -27.93 1.04 4.22
N ASP A 528 -29.23 0.98 3.91
CA ASP A 528 -30.26 0.86 4.93
C ASP A 528 -30.06 -0.47 5.71
N PRO A 529 -30.01 -0.43 7.05
CA PRO A 529 -29.70 -1.60 7.85
C PRO A 529 -30.84 -2.64 7.93
N VAL A 530 -32.01 -2.35 7.35
CA VAL A 530 -33.22 -3.19 7.40
C VAL A 530 -33.74 -3.53 6.01
N THR A 531 -33.84 -2.54 5.12
CA THR A 531 -34.37 -2.65 3.75
C THR A 531 -33.44 -1.95 2.77
N PRO A 532 -32.25 -2.52 2.50
CA PRO A 532 -31.36 -1.97 1.49
C PRO A 532 -31.91 -2.19 0.08
N ASP A 533 -31.40 -1.45 -0.89
CA ASP A 533 -31.79 -1.58 -2.28
C ASP A 533 -31.13 -2.79 -2.96
N ILE A 534 -31.78 -3.37 -3.96
CA ILE A 534 -31.12 -4.35 -4.83
C ILE A 534 -30.24 -3.58 -5.82
N GLY A 535 -28.96 -3.95 -5.93
CA GLY A 535 -28.01 -3.37 -6.88
C GLY A 535 -26.84 -2.64 -6.21
N ALA A 536 -25.96 -2.08 -7.05
CA ALA A 536 -24.75 -1.39 -6.63
C ALA A 536 -25.00 0.00 -6.05
N ASP A 537 -26.18 0.56 -6.27
CA ASP A 537 -26.58 1.91 -5.87
C ASP A 537 -27.59 1.81 -4.71
N GLU A 538 -27.34 2.54 -3.62
CA GLU A 538 -28.30 2.75 -2.54
C GLU A 538 -28.83 4.18 -2.65
N PHE A 539 -30.12 4.33 -2.92
CA PHE A 539 -30.69 5.61 -3.26
C PHE A 539 -31.87 5.95 -2.34
N GLU A 540 -31.96 7.22 -1.97
CA GLU A 540 -33.22 7.73 -1.45
C GLU A 540 -34.14 8.00 -2.64
N SER A 541 -35.11 7.11 -2.89
CA SER A 541 -36.26 7.41 -3.74
C SER A 541 -36.75 8.82 -3.43
N ALA A 542 -37.04 9.62 -4.46
CA ALA A 542 -37.69 10.90 -4.23
C ALA A 542 -38.94 10.61 -3.41
N ALA A 543 -38.90 11.00 -2.13
CA ALA A 543 -40.02 10.80 -1.23
C ALA A 543 -41.26 11.21 -2.00
N THR A 544 -42.28 10.34 -2.10
CA THR A 544 -43.62 10.84 -2.40
C THR A 544 -43.73 12.05 -1.52
N PRO A 545 -43.91 13.28 -2.07
CA PRO A 545 -43.93 14.44 -1.21
C PRO A 545 -44.90 14.06 -0.12
N GLU A 546 -44.45 14.00 1.14
CA GLU A 546 -45.40 14.04 2.24
C GLU A 546 -46.37 15.16 1.86
N SER A 547 -47.66 15.01 2.14
CA SER A 547 -48.60 16.09 1.88
C SER A 547 -48.16 17.31 2.69
N VAL A 548 -47.23 18.10 2.13
CA VAL A 548 -46.76 19.34 2.70
C VAL A 548 -47.92 20.25 2.41
N ASP A 549 -48.60 20.63 3.49
CA ASP A 549 -49.66 21.63 3.51
C ASP A 549 -49.37 22.74 2.48
N ASP A 550 -50.42 23.09 1.75
CA ASP A 550 -50.47 24.06 0.66
C ASP A 550 -49.43 25.18 0.73
N LEU A 551 -48.89 25.56 -0.44
CA LEU A 551 -48.07 26.76 -0.63
C LEU A 551 -48.85 28.02 -0.18
N VAL A 552 -48.67 28.43 1.09
CA VAL A 552 -49.32 29.62 1.67
C VAL A 552 -48.54 30.86 1.27
N ILE A 553 -49.14 31.71 0.44
CA ILE A 553 -48.64 33.08 0.23
C ILE A 553 -49.21 33.95 1.36
N THR A 554 -48.38 34.77 1.98
CA THR A 554 -48.84 35.84 2.90
C THR A 554 -48.46 37.20 2.33
N LEU A 555 -49.30 38.21 2.59
CA LEU A 555 -49.06 39.59 2.20
C LEU A 555 -48.68 40.39 3.46
N SER A 556 -47.55 41.07 3.43
CA SER A 556 -47.20 42.06 4.46
C SER A 556 -47.05 43.42 3.80
N SER A 557 -47.89 44.39 4.16
CA SER A 557 -47.65 45.80 3.81
C SER A 557 -46.66 46.41 4.80
N SER A 558 -45.76 47.28 4.31
CA SER A 558 -44.74 47.89 5.17
C SER A 558 -45.19 49.18 5.87
N THR A 559 -46.36 49.74 5.52
CA THR A 559 -47.14 50.72 6.30
C THR A 559 -48.44 51.03 5.54
N ASP A 560 -49.45 51.62 6.19
CA ASP A 560 -50.80 51.91 5.64
C ASP A 560 -50.82 52.83 4.38
N ASP A 561 -49.66 53.36 3.95
CA ASP A 561 -49.50 54.21 2.76
C ASP A 561 -48.49 53.65 1.73
N SER A 562 -47.98 52.42 1.88
CA SER A 562 -47.03 51.83 0.91
C SER A 562 -47.77 51.24 -0.31
N THR A 563 -47.43 51.67 -1.53
CA THR A 563 -47.86 51.04 -2.81
C THR A 563 -47.17 49.71 -3.11
N ASP A 564 -46.58 49.09 -2.08
CA ASP A 564 -45.69 47.95 -2.19
C ASP A 564 -46.33 46.72 -1.55
N ILE A 565 -46.34 45.61 -2.30
CA ILE A 565 -46.84 44.32 -1.81
C ILE A 565 -45.69 43.33 -1.77
N THR A 566 -45.33 42.87 -0.57
CA THR A 566 -44.37 41.79 -0.40
C THR A 566 -45.08 40.44 -0.37
N LEU A 567 -44.68 39.56 -1.27
CA LEU A 567 -45.04 38.15 -1.35
C LEU A 567 -43.93 37.35 -0.65
N ILE A 568 -44.31 36.41 0.21
CA ILE A 568 -43.40 35.45 0.85
C ILE A 568 -43.95 34.05 0.61
N TRP A 569 -43.09 33.09 0.26
CA TRP A 569 -43.45 31.69 0.04
C TRP A 569 -42.43 30.73 0.66
N SER A 570 -42.79 29.46 0.78
CA SER A 570 -41.88 28.41 1.26
C SER A 570 -40.87 28.03 0.17
N PRO A 571 -39.60 27.70 0.53
CA PRO A 571 -38.60 27.28 -0.46
C PRO A 571 -38.98 25.97 -1.16
N THR A 572 -38.70 25.88 -2.46
CA THR A 572 -38.79 24.67 -3.28
C THR A 572 -37.40 24.04 -3.43
N LEU A 573 -37.29 22.74 -3.17
CA LEU A 573 -36.04 21.98 -3.33
C LEU A 573 -35.52 22.13 -4.78
N TYR A 574 -34.21 22.38 -4.93
CA TYR A 574 -33.52 22.60 -6.21
C TYR A 574 -33.94 23.84 -7.02
N ALA A 575 -34.81 24.70 -6.51
CA ALA A 575 -35.15 25.95 -7.19
C ALA A 575 -33.98 26.94 -7.12
N GLN A 576 -33.48 27.35 -8.30
CA GLN A 576 -32.42 28.36 -8.42
C GLN A 576 -33.01 29.76 -8.65
N GLN A 577 -34.25 29.84 -9.14
CA GLN A 577 -34.97 31.09 -9.39
C GLN A 577 -36.48 30.91 -9.22
N TYR A 578 -37.18 31.98 -8.85
CA TYR A 578 -38.62 32.07 -8.86
C TYR A 578 -39.07 33.18 -9.81
N HIS A 579 -40.18 32.94 -10.52
CA HIS A 579 -40.85 33.90 -11.39
C HIS A 579 -42.19 34.28 -10.78
N ILE A 580 -42.48 35.58 -10.74
CA ILE A 580 -43.66 36.15 -10.13
C ILE A 580 -44.49 36.78 -11.23
N TYR A 581 -45.74 36.35 -11.33
CA TYR A 581 -46.71 36.82 -12.29
C TYR A 581 -47.88 37.49 -11.58
N LYS A 582 -48.55 38.40 -12.28
CA LYS A 582 -49.72 39.12 -11.81
C LYS A 582 -50.81 39.14 -12.88
N SER A 583 -52.06 38.99 -12.48
CA SER A 583 -53.24 39.13 -13.35
C SER A 583 -54.37 39.86 -12.64
N SER A 584 -55.29 40.46 -13.40
CA SER A 584 -56.59 40.94 -12.92
C SER A 584 -57.70 39.89 -13.05
N ASP A 585 -57.40 38.73 -13.65
CA ASP A 585 -58.29 37.58 -13.77
C ASP A 585 -57.68 36.38 -13.03
N PRO A 586 -58.47 35.64 -12.22
CA PRO A 586 -57.91 34.57 -11.40
C PRO A 586 -57.43 33.35 -12.19
N TYR A 587 -57.81 33.18 -13.45
CA TYR A 587 -57.55 31.94 -14.19
C TYR A 587 -56.74 32.15 -15.46
N SER A 588 -56.52 33.39 -15.88
CA SER A 588 -55.91 33.73 -17.16
C SER A 588 -55.26 35.12 -17.13
N GLY A 589 -54.48 35.47 -18.15
CA GLY A 589 -53.93 36.82 -18.28
C GLY A 589 -52.74 37.17 -17.38
N PHE A 590 -52.11 36.18 -16.74
CA PHE A 590 -50.91 36.38 -15.91
C PHE A 590 -49.73 36.89 -16.72
N THR A 591 -49.21 38.06 -16.33
CA THR A 591 -48.00 38.67 -16.89
C THR A 591 -46.86 38.61 -15.88
N LEU A 592 -45.65 38.25 -16.34
CA LEU A 592 -44.45 38.24 -15.51
C LEU A 592 -44.14 39.65 -15.02
N ILE A 593 -44.04 39.85 -13.70
CA ILE A 593 -43.70 41.13 -13.08
C ILE A 593 -42.27 41.15 -12.50
N GLY A 594 -41.68 39.98 -12.23
CA GLY A 594 -40.29 39.90 -11.80
C GLY A 594 -39.82 38.48 -11.51
N SER A 595 -38.53 38.36 -11.19
CA SER A 595 -37.91 37.11 -10.77
C SER A 595 -36.99 37.35 -9.58
N THR A 596 -36.80 36.36 -8.72
CA THR A 596 -35.88 36.43 -7.57
C THR A 596 -35.33 35.04 -7.23
N PRO A 597 -34.07 34.90 -6.78
CA PRO A 597 -33.59 33.64 -6.20
C PRO A 597 -34.11 33.43 -4.76
N ASP A 598 -34.56 34.50 -4.11
CA ASP A 598 -35.05 34.46 -2.73
C ASP A 598 -36.51 34.01 -2.67
N THR A 599 -36.95 33.56 -1.49
CA THR A 599 -38.34 33.17 -1.22
C THR A 599 -39.28 34.35 -0.93
N SER A 600 -38.92 35.54 -1.41
CA SER A 600 -39.74 36.74 -1.26
C SER A 600 -39.55 37.73 -2.42
N TYR A 601 -40.63 38.43 -2.78
CA TYR A 601 -40.63 39.45 -3.82
C TYR A 601 -41.54 40.62 -3.46
N THR A 602 -41.07 41.85 -3.67
CA THR A 602 -41.87 43.06 -3.43
C THR A 602 -42.30 43.70 -4.75
N ASP A 603 -43.60 43.70 -5.03
CA ASP A 603 -44.21 44.44 -6.14
C ASP A 603 -44.44 45.90 -5.73
N THR A 604 -43.56 46.80 -6.20
CA THR A 604 -43.61 48.23 -5.89
C THR A 604 -44.56 49.04 -6.79
N ASN A 605 -45.28 48.37 -7.70
CA ASN A 605 -46.22 48.99 -8.64
C ASN A 605 -47.67 48.59 -8.35
N ALA A 606 -47.95 48.05 -7.15
CA ALA A 606 -49.28 47.62 -6.76
C ALA A 606 -50.08 48.78 -6.15
N ALA A 607 -50.94 49.43 -6.94
CA ALA A 607 -51.88 50.40 -6.41
C ALA A 607 -52.93 49.70 -5.51
N ILE A 608 -53.00 50.07 -4.23
CA ILE A 608 -54.09 49.64 -3.33
C ILE A 608 -55.34 50.45 -3.72
N GLY A 609 -56.29 49.84 -4.44
CA GLY A 609 -57.60 50.45 -4.75
C GLY A 609 -58.21 50.26 -6.14
N GLU A 610 -57.59 49.49 -7.05
CA GLU A 610 -58.13 49.13 -8.38
C GLU A 610 -58.24 47.58 -8.51
N PRO A 611 -58.96 47.00 -9.49
CA PRO A 611 -59.69 45.74 -9.33
C PRO A 611 -58.78 44.51 -9.11
N GLU A 612 -59.30 43.59 -8.29
CA GLU A 612 -58.81 42.25 -7.93
C GLU A 612 -57.51 41.80 -8.64
N SER A 613 -56.35 42.01 -8.02
CA SER A 613 -55.09 41.43 -8.51
C SER A 613 -54.82 40.06 -7.87
N TYR A 614 -54.37 39.13 -8.70
CA TYR A 614 -53.96 37.78 -8.33
C TYR A 614 -52.48 37.61 -8.65
N TYR A 615 -51.72 37.13 -7.67
CA TYR A 615 -50.30 36.81 -7.84
C TYR A 615 -50.11 35.32 -8.07
N TYR A 616 -49.12 34.95 -8.86
CA TYR A 616 -48.78 33.57 -9.19
C TYR A 616 -47.26 33.41 -9.20
N VAL A 617 -46.72 32.49 -8.40
CA VAL A 617 -45.27 32.25 -8.30
C VAL A 617 -44.92 30.87 -8.85
N THR A 618 -43.89 30.78 -9.69
CA THR A 618 -43.34 29.51 -10.20
C THR A 618 -41.86 29.38 -9.87
N ALA A 619 -41.41 28.19 -9.50
CA ALA A 619 -39.98 27.87 -9.36
C ALA A 619 -39.38 27.43 -10.71
N ASP A 620 -38.11 27.78 -10.94
CA ASP A 620 -37.30 27.41 -12.11
C ASP A 620 -35.93 26.88 -11.69
N ASN A 621 -35.40 25.92 -12.45
CA ASN A 621 -34.05 25.35 -12.31
C ASN A 621 -33.38 25.36 -13.69
N GLN A 622 -32.19 25.96 -13.82
CA GLN A 622 -31.54 26.15 -15.13
C GLN A 622 -30.89 24.88 -15.72
N SER A 623 -31.05 23.70 -15.11
CA SER A 623 -30.69 22.43 -15.77
C SER A 623 -31.85 21.97 -16.67
N LEU A 624 -31.73 22.29 -17.96
CA LEU A 624 -32.63 21.85 -19.03
C LEU A 624 -32.53 20.32 -19.23
N ASP A 625 -33.21 19.53 -18.39
CA ASP A 625 -33.85 18.26 -18.81
C ASP A 625 -34.89 17.72 -17.81
N MET A 626 -35.44 18.59 -16.95
CA MET A 626 -36.56 18.20 -16.08
C MET A 626 -37.89 18.59 -16.74
N GLY A 627 -38.78 17.62 -16.95
CA GLY A 627 -40.19 17.91 -17.17
C GLY A 627 -40.69 18.86 -16.07
N PHE A 628 -41.21 20.03 -16.48
CA PHE A 628 -41.58 21.12 -15.58
C PHE A 628 -42.48 20.66 -14.41
N ILE A 629 -41.94 20.59 -13.18
CA ILE A 629 -42.79 20.64 -11.99
C ILE A 629 -43.21 22.09 -11.79
N ARG A 630 -44.28 22.52 -12.47
CA ARG A 630 -44.89 23.83 -12.19
C ARG A 630 -45.61 23.79 -10.85
N ARG A 631 -44.93 24.18 -9.77
CA ARG A 631 -45.62 24.53 -8.51
C ARG A 631 -46.12 25.97 -8.61
N SER A 632 -47.38 26.14 -8.21
CA SER A 632 -48.14 27.39 -8.32
C SER A 632 -48.77 27.69 -6.97
N ALA A 633 -48.75 28.93 -6.51
CA ALA A 633 -49.76 29.40 -5.57
C ALA A 633 -50.35 30.69 -6.07
N GLN A 634 -51.65 30.85 -5.79
CA GLN A 634 -52.39 32.04 -6.10
C GLN A 634 -52.90 32.66 -4.81
N ILE A 635 -52.64 33.95 -4.64
CA ILE A 635 -53.28 34.75 -3.60
C ILE A 635 -54.03 35.91 -4.22
N ARG A 636 -55.24 36.15 -3.71
CA ARG A 636 -55.96 37.39 -3.95
C ARG A 636 -55.40 38.45 -3.01
N GLN A 637 -55.07 39.63 -3.55
CA GLN A 637 -54.52 40.76 -2.80
C GLN A 637 -55.26 41.12 -1.48
N ASN A 638 -56.54 40.77 -1.34
CA ASN A 638 -57.36 41.14 -0.19
C ASN A 638 -57.50 40.03 0.88
N ASP A 639 -56.98 38.83 0.66
CA ASP A 639 -57.32 37.67 1.52
C ASP A 639 -56.53 37.61 2.84
N GLN A 640 -55.44 38.39 3.02
CA GLN A 640 -54.72 38.52 4.30
C GLN A 640 -53.86 39.81 4.34
N ILE A 641 -54.44 41.01 4.50
CA ILE A 641 -53.66 42.18 4.96
C ILE A 641 -53.73 42.20 6.49
N LEU A 642 -52.65 41.79 7.17
CA LEU A 642 -52.50 42.02 8.61
C LEU A 642 -52.17 43.51 8.82
N LEU A 643 -53.20 44.34 8.96
CA LEU A 643 -53.02 45.73 9.37
C LEU A 643 -52.44 45.77 10.80
N PRO A 644 -51.37 46.55 11.08
CA PRO A 644 -50.93 46.77 12.45
C PRO A 644 -52.07 47.38 13.26
N SER A 645 -52.39 46.79 14.41
CA SER A 645 -53.45 47.27 15.30
C SER A 645 -53.27 48.76 15.63
N ALA A 646 -54.17 49.61 15.13
CA ALA A 646 -54.21 51.01 15.49
C ALA A 646 -54.52 51.16 16.99
N ASN A 647 -53.56 51.70 17.75
CA ASN A 647 -53.77 52.18 19.12
C ASN A 647 -54.91 53.22 19.14
N ARG A 648 -56.11 52.83 19.55
CA ARG A 648 -57.12 53.78 20.03
C ARG A 648 -56.75 54.22 21.45
N SER A 649 -55.95 55.27 21.53
CA SER A 649 -55.87 56.13 22.71
C SER A 649 -57.02 57.12 22.68
N THR A 650 -57.96 56.97 23.62
CA THR A 650 -59.01 57.92 23.96
C THR A 650 -58.42 59.20 24.58
N SER A 651 -58.85 60.38 24.14
CA SER A 651 -58.82 61.61 24.95
C SER A 651 -60.23 61.85 25.54
N PRO A 652 -60.35 62.54 26.69
CA PRO A 652 -60.07 63.98 26.77
C PRO A 652 -58.68 64.33 27.27
#